data_AF-A0A971JJ20-F1
#
_entry.id   AF-A0A971JJ20-F1
#
_cell.length_a   1.000
_cell.length_b   1.000
_cell.length_c   1.000
_cell.angle_alpha   90.00
_cell.angle_beta   90.00
_cell.angle_gamma   90.00
#
_symmetry.space_group_name_H-M   'P 1'
#
loop_
_entity.id
_entity.type
_entity.pdbx_description
1 polymer ?
#
loop_
_entity_poly.entity_id
_entity_poly.type
_entity_poly.pdbx_seq_one_letter_code
_entity_poly.pdbx_strand_id
1 'polypeptide(L)'
;MICRVFQRHQHRGRAAIRLLLAALSVPALAAAEDPWADAVVSYNAIQPNTGFDTPEKTLGEPVGGGTLAPNNSSLHSVGVPGASPGSYLLLKFSTPVTDDPLNPFGMDFIVYGNSAWVGGNPLRRWAEPGLVEISEDVNGNGLPDDPWYVLPGSRGYGASVLPGGIPNPSPALAGNVLNPNTDGTERDWGYADLSPTQAKHLDNHVRPDDPHAAGLSPRSGGGDAFDIAWAVPSDGAGNPAGVDRFHFLRVSAFLSATDGTLGRITPEIDAAADVAPDVDTDGDGILDEYETRVAGTDPGRPESTVLALEIPPEDGGSPAGTLLGAAEDADGNRLALYSFGARTGSRERNCTVDIVSVADPDPAAPAGGLVKSGAVRRFDSSIPDFVAAQTAEAEFTVSYTSAEIVGLDEALLQPFRQDGGYSADGITVTARETADNRLTFRCARPGFFLLASVPGAGDMDSGAPPVPLAATPARGTAGNPGSAVVVQGGPVLMPDLQPAPDGTLFTVSTTLGTVTSPDADAGTPGVQVGASAGSLAFSLSCGPVAGAARVAAVSLDGLVRGGMTLEIGAGPAAGPVTLHTLTARPTAPGPVDFGTEEIQDAFGNPLESGRTVTLRADGGVVSFPPDASPAEYGHQAAVAGGRVFFSVRAFSDKSGDPAPLRVAVYADPDETELLAEVLLSLEVVQMPAPGALAAAVALAAAGLCRLGGRRTRRARAGFTLIELLVVIAIISVLAAILLPALSRARAQGRSVQCVNNLRQLYLANTMYASEHKGHYVPAAADMYDFLLPGGDPDHFGGRLRWHGKRETPNPETAFDFKQGPLFEYLPDGRVKECPEFFEFTKFGDSADAFEGGTGGYGYNMAYVGSRLSMDDDPVAACRLGMRDGDIKNPAQTVMFADAGIPLNGRIVEYGFLEPPLAVSPENPRGDPDAGYMSPTMHFRHYGRINVVWCDGHITSERWEWAPEENVYGERNSRWMVGWFGPKNNLYFDHVLKDTYAEAK
;
A
#
# COMPACT_ATOMS: atom_id res chain seq x y z
N MET A 1 27.49 -68.66 8.43
CA MET A 1 27.72 -67.90 7.17
C MET A 1 26.68 -66.78 6.96
N ILE A 2 26.07 -66.24 8.02
CA ILE A 2 25.10 -65.13 7.99
C ILE A 2 25.48 -64.15 9.11
N CYS A 3 26.71 -63.61 9.02
CA CYS A 3 27.18 -62.51 9.88
C CYS A 3 28.19 -61.60 9.17
N ARG A 4 28.30 -61.69 7.83
CA ARG A 4 29.21 -60.84 7.02
C ARG A 4 28.51 -59.99 5.95
N VAL A 5 27.17 -60.00 5.88
CA VAL A 5 26.41 -59.21 4.89
C VAL A 5 25.93 -57.86 5.45
N PHE A 6 25.88 -57.69 6.78
CA PHE A 6 25.39 -56.45 7.40
C PHE A 6 26.43 -55.33 7.56
N GLN A 7 27.72 -55.58 7.28
CA GLN A 7 28.77 -54.55 7.36
C GLN A 7 29.07 -53.83 6.04
N ARG A 8 28.44 -54.19 4.92
CA ARG A 8 28.67 -53.52 3.62
C ARG A 8 27.62 -52.47 3.22
N HIS A 9 26.56 -52.28 4.00
CA HIS A 9 25.50 -51.29 3.69
C HIS A 9 25.57 -49.98 4.47
N GLN A 10 26.46 -49.83 5.46
CA GLN A 10 26.62 -48.56 6.21
C GLN A 10 27.45 -47.49 5.49
N HIS A 11 28.18 -47.83 4.42
CA HIS A 11 29.02 -46.83 3.71
C HIS A 11 28.34 -46.15 2.51
N ARG A 12 27.16 -46.60 2.05
CA ARG A 12 26.42 -45.95 0.95
C ARG A 12 25.36 -44.95 1.40
N GLY A 13 24.90 -45.02 2.66
CA GLY A 13 23.93 -44.07 3.22
C GLY A 13 24.50 -42.68 3.55
N ARG A 14 25.81 -42.57 3.77
CA ARG A 14 26.46 -41.27 4.07
C ARG A 14 26.79 -40.43 2.83
N ALA A 15 26.82 -41.03 1.65
CA ALA A 15 27.02 -40.29 0.39
C ALA A 15 25.69 -39.76 -0.18
N ALA A 16 24.59 -40.51 -0.01
CA ALA A 16 23.26 -40.08 -0.46
C ALA A 16 22.67 -38.94 0.40
N ILE A 17 22.98 -38.92 1.71
CA ILE A 17 22.54 -37.82 2.61
C ILE A 17 23.34 -36.53 2.34
N ARG A 18 24.61 -36.62 1.90
CA ARG A 18 25.37 -35.43 1.46
C ARG A 18 24.97 -34.92 0.07
N LEU A 19 24.40 -35.76 -0.79
CA LEU A 19 23.86 -35.32 -2.09
C LEU A 19 22.43 -34.76 -2.01
N LEU A 20 21.61 -35.20 -1.04
CA LEU A 20 20.27 -34.65 -0.83
C LEU A 20 20.27 -33.31 -0.06
N LEU A 21 21.30 -33.04 0.75
CA LEU A 21 21.49 -31.74 1.41
C LEU A 21 22.07 -30.66 0.49
N ALA A 22 22.55 -31.01 -0.71
CA ALA A 22 23.07 -30.06 -1.69
C ALA A 22 22.04 -29.64 -2.76
N ALA A 23 20.82 -30.20 -2.73
CA ALA A 23 19.77 -29.96 -3.73
C ALA A 23 18.51 -29.25 -3.18
N LEU A 24 18.57 -28.75 -1.94
CA LEU A 24 17.49 -28.02 -1.27
C LEU A 24 17.81 -26.53 -1.04
N SER A 25 18.81 -25.98 -1.73
CA SER A 25 19.01 -24.54 -1.83
C SER A 25 18.08 -23.97 -2.92
N VAL A 26 16.78 -23.93 -2.64
CA VAL A 26 15.93 -22.88 -3.23
C VAL A 26 16.23 -21.64 -2.39
N PRO A 27 16.58 -20.49 -2.98
CA PRO A 27 16.84 -19.29 -2.21
C PRO A 27 15.58 -18.98 -1.42
N ALA A 28 15.74 -18.78 -0.11
CA ALA A 28 14.67 -18.23 0.70
C ALA A 28 14.22 -16.95 0.00
N LEU A 29 12.92 -16.86 -0.32
CA LEU A 29 12.33 -15.57 -0.62
C LEU A 29 12.54 -14.75 0.65
N ALA A 30 13.49 -13.82 0.60
CA ALA A 30 13.90 -13.01 1.75
C ALA A 30 12.65 -12.34 2.30
N ALA A 31 12.22 -12.77 3.49
CA ALA A 31 11.47 -11.86 4.34
C ALA A 31 12.39 -10.65 4.53
N ALA A 32 11.89 -9.43 4.34
CA ALA A 32 12.67 -8.22 4.55
C ALA A 32 13.42 -8.36 5.89
N GLU A 33 14.74 -8.51 5.80
CA GLU A 33 15.56 -8.81 6.97
C GLU A 33 15.53 -7.58 7.88
N ASP A 34 15.23 -7.82 9.16
CA ASP A 34 15.32 -6.79 10.18
C ASP A 34 16.83 -6.59 10.45
N PRO A 35 17.42 -5.43 10.12
CA PRO A 35 18.86 -5.23 10.25
C PRO A 35 19.29 -5.09 11.72
N TRP A 36 18.35 -4.94 12.66
CA TRP A 36 18.64 -4.65 14.05
C TRP A 36 18.97 -5.91 14.86
N ALA A 37 19.78 -5.75 15.92
CA ALA A 37 19.97 -6.82 16.89
C ALA A 37 18.62 -7.28 17.50
N ASP A 38 18.36 -8.58 17.45
CA ASP A 38 17.07 -9.18 17.84
C ASP A 38 16.91 -9.39 19.35
N ALA A 39 18.02 -9.61 20.07
CA ALA A 39 17.95 -9.99 21.48
C ALA A 39 19.19 -9.60 22.30
N VAL A 40 18.95 -9.22 23.55
CA VAL A 40 19.98 -9.17 24.60
C VAL A 40 20.16 -10.58 25.17
N VAL A 41 21.34 -11.19 24.99
CA VAL A 41 21.64 -12.55 25.45
C VAL A 41 22.06 -12.55 26.92
N SER A 42 22.93 -11.62 27.29
CA SER A 42 23.39 -11.41 28.66
C SER A 42 24.03 -10.03 28.81
N TYR A 43 24.15 -9.55 30.03
CA TYR A 43 24.84 -8.29 30.33
C TYR A 43 25.34 -8.30 31.77
N ASN A 44 26.35 -7.49 32.05
CA ASN A 44 26.83 -7.19 33.38
C ASN A 44 27.28 -5.73 33.42
N ALA A 45 26.67 -4.91 34.27
CA ALA A 45 27.00 -3.49 34.36
C ALA A 45 27.47 -3.12 35.77
N ILE A 46 28.74 -2.77 35.90
CA ILE A 46 29.34 -2.32 37.17
C ILE A 46 29.23 -0.80 37.24
N GLN A 47 28.51 -0.27 38.22
CA GLN A 47 28.31 1.18 38.38
C GLN A 47 27.82 1.90 37.10
N PRO A 48 26.70 1.44 36.48
CA PRO A 48 26.15 2.13 35.31
C PRO A 48 25.63 3.52 35.66
N ASN A 49 25.49 4.37 34.64
CA ASN A 49 24.86 5.68 34.78
C ASN A 49 23.37 5.56 35.17
N THR A 50 22.99 6.30 36.20
CA THR A 50 21.62 6.29 36.75
C THR A 50 20.60 6.67 35.68
N GLY A 51 19.62 5.80 35.42
CA GLY A 51 18.56 6.01 34.43
C GLY A 51 18.82 5.38 33.05
N PHE A 52 20.00 4.77 32.85
CA PHE A 52 20.41 4.10 31.62
C PHE A 52 20.76 2.62 31.85
N ASP A 53 20.07 1.95 32.77
CA ASP A 53 20.38 0.58 33.21
C ASP A 53 19.49 -0.50 32.58
N THR A 54 18.75 -0.17 31.53
CA THR A 54 17.83 -1.09 30.83
C THR A 54 18.41 -1.55 29.49
N PRO A 55 19.00 -2.74 29.38
CA PRO A 55 19.66 -3.20 28.16
C PRO A 55 18.70 -3.51 27.01
N GLU A 56 17.45 -3.85 27.28
CA GLU A 56 16.45 -4.14 26.23
C GLU A 56 16.13 -2.93 25.35
N LYS A 57 16.54 -1.73 25.80
CA LYS A 57 16.40 -0.50 25.03
C LYS A 57 17.35 -0.41 23.84
N THR A 58 18.39 -1.24 23.79
CA THR A 58 19.35 -1.30 22.68
C THR A 58 18.88 -2.15 21.50
N LEU A 59 17.62 -2.60 21.51
CA LEU A 59 17.03 -3.43 20.46
C LEU A 59 16.14 -2.55 19.56
N GLY A 60 16.30 -2.71 18.24
CA GLY A 60 15.58 -1.93 17.23
C GLY A 60 16.25 -0.59 16.89
N GLU A 61 15.52 0.23 16.13
CA GLU A 61 15.99 1.52 15.60
C GLU A 61 16.31 2.52 16.75
N PRO A 62 17.45 3.22 16.70
CA PRO A 62 17.83 4.21 17.71
C PRO A 62 16.86 5.39 17.71
N VAL A 63 16.53 5.92 18.89
CA VAL A 63 15.55 7.00 19.01
C VAL A 63 16.26 8.36 19.02
N GLY A 64 16.37 9.00 17.85
CA GLY A 64 17.06 10.27 17.69
C GLY A 64 16.22 11.53 17.93
N GLY A 65 16.90 12.60 18.32
CA GLY A 65 16.50 13.99 18.12
C GLY A 65 17.80 14.75 17.85
N GLY A 66 17.93 15.42 16.70
CA GLY A 66 19.23 15.86 16.13
C GLY A 66 20.14 16.66 17.07
N THR A 67 21.29 17.14 16.58
CA THR A 67 22.40 17.74 17.37
C THR A 67 22.04 18.78 18.44
N LEU A 68 20.87 19.41 18.35
CA LEU A 68 20.38 20.46 19.26
C LEU A 68 19.32 19.98 20.28
N ALA A 69 18.77 18.78 20.13
CA ALA A 69 17.72 18.22 21.00
C ALA A 69 17.87 16.68 21.13
N PRO A 70 18.98 16.18 21.72
CA PRO A 70 19.25 14.75 21.83
C PRO A 70 18.14 14.01 22.57
N ASN A 71 17.77 12.84 22.06
CA ASN A 71 16.90 11.90 22.76
C ASN A 71 17.74 10.70 23.21
N ASN A 72 17.79 10.45 24.52
CA ASN A 72 18.57 9.36 25.11
C ASN A 72 17.67 8.25 25.66
N SER A 73 16.42 8.14 25.16
CA SER A 73 15.43 7.23 25.73
C SER A 73 15.77 5.75 25.52
N SER A 74 16.53 5.41 24.47
CA SER A 74 16.93 4.07 24.06
C SER A 74 18.32 3.64 24.59
N LEU A 75 19.01 4.52 25.29
CA LEU A 75 20.41 4.32 25.67
C LEU A 75 20.57 3.38 26.90
N HIS A 76 21.57 2.50 26.83
CA HIS A 76 22.05 1.63 27.91
C HIS A 76 23.53 1.89 28.24
N SER A 77 23.83 2.10 29.51
CA SER A 77 25.19 2.27 30.03
C SER A 77 25.76 0.92 30.49
N VAL A 78 26.82 0.47 29.84
CA VAL A 78 27.57 -0.77 30.15
C VAL A 78 28.28 -0.68 31.50
N GLY A 79 28.64 0.51 31.99
CA GLY A 79 29.31 0.68 33.29
C GLY A 79 30.84 0.73 33.21
N VAL A 80 31.53 0.66 34.35
CA VAL A 80 33.00 0.76 34.44
C VAL A 80 33.68 -0.61 34.32
N PRO A 81 34.95 -0.68 33.88
CA PRO A 81 35.71 -1.92 33.86
C PRO A 81 35.84 -2.55 35.27
N GLY A 82 35.83 -3.88 35.37
CA GLY A 82 35.90 -4.60 36.66
C GLY A 82 36.57 -5.96 36.58
N ALA A 83 36.82 -6.56 37.75
CA ALA A 83 37.40 -7.90 37.83
C ALA A 83 36.40 -8.95 37.33
N SER A 84 36.89 -9.91 36.54
CA SER A 84 36.09 -10.92 35.83
C SER A 84 34.91 -11.49 36.64
N PRO A 85 33.67 -11.47 36.11
CA PRO A 85 33.31 -10.93 34.79
C PRO A 85 33.29 -9.39 34.82
N GLY A 86 34.02 -8.75 33.89
CA GLY A 86 34.01 -7.30 33.73
C GLY A 86 32.64 -6.78 33.28
N SER A 87 32.52 -5.48 33.02
CA SER A 87 31.27 -4.91 32.50
C SER A 87 31.12 -5.16 30.99
N TYR A 88 29.96 -5.66 30.54
CA TYR A 88 29.67 -5.95 29.13
C TYR A 88 28.17 -5.98 28.82
N LEU A 89 27.83 -5.81 27.54
CA LEU A 89 26.53 -6.07 26.92
C LEU A 89 26.72 -7.09 25.78
N LEU A 90 25.87 -8.13 25.73
CA LEU A 90 25.91 -9.16 24.70
C LEU A 90 24.59 -9.19 23.91
N LEU A 91 24.68 -8.94 22.62
CA LEU A 91 23.59 -8.90 21.65
C LEU A 91 23.65 -10.10 20.70
N LYS A 92 22.49 -10.49 20.16
CA LYS A 92 22.32 -11.55 19.17
C LYS A 92 21.58 -11.03 17.95
N PHE A 93 22.05 -11.45 16.78
CA PHE A 93 21.34 -11.35 15.51
C PHE A 93 20.79 -12.72 15.10
N SER A 94 19.53 -12.77 14.68
CA SER A 94 18.84 -13.97 14.19
C SER A 94 19.28 -14.34 12.78
N THR A 95 19.52 -13.31 11.95
CA THR A 95 20.24 -13.40 10.68
C THR A 95 21.70 -13.01 10.95
N PRO A 96 22.70 -13.81 10.58
CA PRO A 96 24.09 -13.42 10.79
C PRO A 96 24.45 -12.21 9.94
N VAL A 97 25.16 -11.25 10.55
CA VAL A 97 25.79 -10.15 9.83
C VAL A 97 26.96 -10.72 9.02
N THR A 98 27.01 -10.44 7.73
CA THR A 98 28.01 -10.98 6.79
C THR A 98 29.02 -9.93 6.34
N ASP A 99 30.27 -10.35 6.13
CA ASP A 99 31.30 -9.55 5.45
C ASP A 99 30.90 -9.41 3.97
N ASP A 100 30.45 -8.21 3.57
CA ASP A 100 30.09 -7.91 2.19
C ASP A 100 30.88 -6.71 1.65
N PRO A 101 31.79 -6.93 0.67
CA PRO A 101 32.58 -5.85 0.07
C PRO A 101 31.75 -4.84 -0.76
N LEU A 102 30.47 -5.11 -1.02
CA LEU A 102 29.52 -4.19 -1.64
C LEU A 102 28.86 -3.24 -0.63
N ASN A 103 29.09 -3.45 0.66
CA ASN A 103 28.64 -2.52 1.68
C ASN A 103 29.35 -1.15 1.53
N PRO A 104 28.67 -0.04 1.85
CA PRO A 104 29.27 1.28 1.81
C PRO A 104 30.58 1.35 2.62
N PHE A 105 31.66 1.78 1.97
CA PHE A 105 33.03 1.82 2.51
C PHE A 105 33.62 0.45 2.95
N GLY A 106 32.94 -0.66 2.65
CA GLY A 106 33.30 -2.00 3.12
C GLY A 106 33.03 -2.24 4.61
N MET A 107 32.08 -1.49 5.21
CA MET A 107 31.70 -1.67 6.61
C MET A 107 30.45 -2.55 6.70
N ASP A 108 30.47 -3.55 7.57
CA ASP A 108 29.44 -4.59 7.60
C ASP A 108 28.40 -4.40 8.70
N PHE A 109 28.75 -3.69 9.77
CA PHE A 109 27.79 -3.35 10.81
C PHE A 109 28.15 -2.05 11.49
N ILE A 110 27.14 -1.49 12.14
CA ILE A 110 27.25 -0.27 12.92
C ILE A 110 26.76 -0.53 14.33
N VAL A 111 27.42 0.07 15.30
CA VAL A 111 26.90 0.19 16.66
C VAL A 111 26.52 1.66 16.87
N TYR A 112 25.52 1.92 17.68
CA TYR A 112 25.05 3.26 17.98
C TYR A 112 25.36 3.54 19.43
N GLY A 113 25.84 4.74 19.73
CA GLY A 113 26.20 5.15 21.08
C GLY A 113 26.65 6.60 21.13
N ASN A 114 26.72 7.18 22.32
CA ASN A 114 27.54 8.37 22.62
C ASN A 114 27.43 8.83 24.10
N SER A 115 28.58 9.30 24.59
CA SER A 115 28.89 10.03 25.83
C SER A 115 27.97 11.21 26.18
N ALA A 116 27.55 11.25 27.44
CA ALA A 116 26.79 12.35 28.02
C ALA A 116 27.45 13.74 27.83
N TRP A 117 26.63 14.76 27.56
CA TRP A 117 27.07 16.16 27.45
C TRP A 117 27.73 16.64 28.76
N VAL A 118 28.99 17.09 28.70
CA VAL A 118 29.62 17.70 29.87
C VAL A 118 29.04 19.11 30.08
N GLY A 119 28.14 19.23 31.06
CA GLY A 119 27.62 20.52 31.53
C GLY A 119 26.72 21.26 30.53
N GLY A 120 26.01 20.54 29.66
CA GLY A 120 25.10 21.15 28.68
C GLY A 120 25.79 21.80 27.47
N ASN A 121 27.05 21.48 27.22
CA ASN A 121 27.81 22.00 26.07
C ASN A 121 27.97 20.93 24.96
N PRO A 122 27.37 21.12 23.76
CA PRO A 122 27.46 20.17 22.64
C PRO A 122 28.87 20.04 22.04
N LEU A 123 29.80 20.94 22.40
CA LEU A 123 31.18 20.99 21.91
C LEU A 123 32.19 20.35 22.87
N ARG A 124 31.76 19.83 24.03
CA ARG A 124 32.62 19.10 24.98
C ARG A 124 32.15 17.64 25.07
N ARG A 125 32.86 16.77 24.34
CA ARG A 125 32.56 15.34 24.18
C ARG A 125 33.72 14.53 24.77
N TRP A 126 33.43 13.43 25.46
CA TRP A 126 34.44 12.51 25.99
C TRP A 126 34.32 11.19 25.21
N ALA A 127 35.39 10.72 24.57
CA ALA A 127 35.37 9.41 23.92
C ALA A 127 35.30 8.30 24.97
N GLU A 128 34.44 7.30 24.78
CA GLU A 128 34.24 6.21 25.74
C GLU A 128 34.70 4.88 25.13
N PRO A 129 35.87 4.35 25.54
CA PRO A 129 36.38 3.14 24.94
C PRO A 129 35.55 1.90 25.30
N GLY A 130 34.73 1.46 24.35
CA GLY A 130 34.15 0.11 24.31
C GLY A 130 35.06 -0.85 23.52
N LEU A 131 35.29 -2.06 24.05
CA LEU A 131 35.88 -3.17 23.32
C LEU A 131 34.77 -3.92 22.56
N VAL A 132 34.90 -4.02 21.24
CA VAL A 132 33.95 -4.71 20.38
C VAL A 132 34.47 -6.11 20.05
N GLU A 133 33.64 -7.11 20.32
CA GLU A 133 33.96 -8.51 20.07
C GLU A 133 32.80 -9.19 19.34
N ILE A 134 33.13 -10.08 18.42
CA ILE A 134 32.16 -10.84 17.62
C ILE A 134 32.39 -12.34 17.75
N SER A 135 31.32 -13.12 17.61
CA SER A 135 31.38 -14.59 17.55
C SER A 135 30.36 -15.13 16.55
N GLU A 136 30.80 -16.04 15.70
CA GLU A 136 29.92 -16.87 14.88
C GLU A 136 29.38 -18.04 15.73
N ASP A 137 28.10 -18.39 15.57
CA ASP A 137 27.54 -19.65 16.06
C ASP A 137 27.93 -20.79 15.10
N VAL A 138 29.18 -21.24 15.19
CA VAL A 138 29.77 -22.25 14.30
C VAL A 138 29.06 -23.60 14.48
N ASN A 139 28.62 -23.90 15.69
CA ASN A 139 28.05 -25.19 16.03
C ASN A 139 26.51 -25.25 15.89
N GLY A 140 25.86 -24.10 15.67
CA GLY A 140 24.43 -23.96 15.38
C GLY A 140 23.52 -24.20 16.58
N ASN A 141 24.03 -24.04 17.80
CA ASN A 141 23.27 -24.28 19.04
C ASN A 141 22.50 -23.02 19.52
N GLY A 142 22.72 -21.87 18.88
CA GLY A 142 22.14 -20.59 19.24
C GLY A 142 22.72 -19.96 20.51
N LEU A 143 23.88 -20.41 20.98
CA LEU A 143 24.56 -20.00 22.20
C LEU A 143 25.92 -19.30 21.91
N PRO A 144 26.33 -18.34 22.77
CA PRO A 144 27.59 -17.61 22.62
C PRO A 144 28.81 -18.40 23.15
N ASP A 145 28.98 -19.66 22.77
CA ASP A 145 30.02 -20.57 23.30
C ASP A 145 31.17 -20.90 22.33
N ASP A 146 31.15 -20.30 21.14
CA ASP A 146 32.14 -20.43 20.08
C ASP A 146 33.30 -19.41 20.20
N PRO A 147 34.36 -19.50 19.36
CA PRO A 147 35.50 -18.59 19.42
C PRO A 147 35.14 -17.11 19.24
N TRP A 148 35.67 -16.28 20.15
CA TRP A 148 35.49 -14.83 20.14
C TRP A 148 36.65 -14.12 19.46
N TYR A 149 36.31 -13.17 18.60
CA TYR A 149 37.26 -12.31 17.88
C TYR A 149 37.06 -10.86 18.31
N VAL A 150 38.16 -10.11 18.32
CA VAL A 150 38.17 -8.69 18.68
C VAL A 150 38.22 -7.88 17.40
N LEU A 151 37.40 -6.84 17.30
CA LEU A 151 37.47 -5.86 16.23
C LEU A 151 38.21 -4.61 16.70
N PRO A 152 39.31 -4.21 16.01
CA PRO A 152 39.97 -2.94 16.29
C PRO A 152 39.06 -1.77 15.85
N GLY A 153 38.85 -0.78 16.72
CA GLY A 153 37.98 0.36 16.42
C GLY A 153 38.57 1.42 15.46
N SER A 154 37.76 2.42 15.14
CA SER A 154 37.91 3.45 14.08
C SER A 154 38.99 4.55 14.30
N ARG A 155 39.86 4.48 15.32
CA ARG A 155 40.99 5.42 15.51
C ARG A 155 42.24 4.75 16.12
N GLY A 156 43.44 5.19 15.71
CA GLY A 156 44.73 4.78 16.31
C GLY A 156 45.87 5.77 15.98
N TYR A 157 47.04 5.82 16.64
CA TYR A 157 47.59 5.11 17.80
C TYR A 157 48.91 5.80 18.24
N GLY A 158 49.43 5.46 19.42
CA GLY A 158 50.87 5.64 19.72
C GLY A 158 51.38 5.06 21.05
N ALA A 159 51.33 3.75 21.31
CA ALA A 159 52.24 3.04 22.22
C ALA A 159 52.08 1.50 22.14
N SER A 160 53.15 0.78 22.45
CA SER A 160 53.50 -0.57 22.01
C SER A 160 53.02 -1.75 22.87
N VAL A 161 51.78 -1.77 23.39
CA VAL A 161 51.31 -2.91 24.20
C VAL A 161 49.79 -3.16 24.05
N LEU A 162 49.41 -4.27 23.41
CA LEU A 162 48.12 -4.93 23.67
C LEU A 162 48.21 -5.68 25.02
N PRO A 163 47.14 -5.77 25.85
CA PRO A 163 47.15 -6.58 27.05
C PRO A 163 47.48 -8.05 26.72
N GLY A 164 48.61 -8.54 27.23
CA GLY A 164 49.15 -9.87 26.91
C GLY A 164 50.61 -9.87 26.43
N GLY A 165 51.17 -8.71 26.09
CA GLY A 165 52.57 -8.61 25.63
C GLY A 165 52.80 -9.02 24.17
N ILE A 166 51.77 -8.90 23.33
CA ILE A 166 51.82 -9.23 21.91
C ILE A 166 52.45 -8.05 21.14
N PRO A 167 53.57 -8.25 20.40
CA PRO A 167 54.12 -7.24 19.50
C PRO A 167 53.27 -7.11 18.23
N ASN A 168 53.12 -5.88 17.74
CA ASN A 168 52.51 -5.54 16.45
C ASN A 168 53.14 -6.37 15.30
N PRO A 169 52.40 -7.23 14.57
CA PRO A 169 52.94 -7.95 13.44
C PRO A 169 53.18 -7.05 12.22
N SER A 170 54.05 -7.51 11.34
CA SER A 170 54.39 -6.84 10.08
C SER A 170 53.70 -7.58 8.93
N PRO A 171 53.00 -6.88 8.00
CA PRO A 171 52.92 -5.42 7.87
C PRO A 171 52.04 -4.76 8.93
N ALA A 172 52.42 -3.54 9.30
CA ALA A 172 51.74 -2.75 10.34
C ALA A 172 50.34 -2.33 9.84
N LEU A 173 49.31 -2.68 10.60
CA LEU A 173 47.90 -2.37 10.31
C LEU A 173 47.51 -0.91 10.63
N ALA A 174 48.41 0.08 10.48
CA ALA A 174 48.14 1.47 10.88
C ALA A 174 48.58 2.51 9.82
N GLY A 175 47.61 3.27 9.29
CA GLY A 175 47.78 4.55 8.60
C GLY A 175 47.22 5.70 9.46
N ASN A 176 47.83 6.89 9.43
CA ASN A 176 47.50 8.02 10.34
C ASN A 176 46.45 8.98 9.75
N VAL A 177 45.54 9.53 10.58
CA VAL A 177 44.76 10.75 10.29
C VAL A 177 44.99 11.77 11.43
N LEU A 178 45.25 13.04 11.10
CA LEU A 178 45.45 14.15 12.05
C LEU A 178 44.10 14.83 12.36
N ASN A 179 43.80 15.07 13.64
CA ASN A 179 42.68 15.91 14.05
C ASN A 179 42.95 17.38 13.66
N PRO A 180 42.15 18.02 12.77
CA PRO A 180 42.36 19.41 12.34
C PRO A 180 41.87 20.45 13.37
N ASN A 181 41.15 20.04 14.41
CA ASN A 181 40.60 20.91 15.45
C ASN A 181 41.49 20.99 16.70
N THR A 182 42.60 20.24 16.71
CA THR A 182 43.71 20.38 17.66
C THR A 182 45.00 20.69 16.90
N ASP A 183 46.08 21.00 17.60
CA ASP A 183 47.41 21.28 17.01
C ASP A 183 48.11 20.01 16.47
N GLY A 184 47.35 18.97 16.14
CA GLY A 184 47.85 17.69 15.65
C GLY A 184 48.39 16.76 16.76
N THR A 185 48.00 16.99 18.02
CA THR A 185 48.53 16.26 19.19
C THR A 185 47.62 15.15 19.74
N GLU A 186 46.35 15.09 19.35
CA GLU A 186 45.35 14.18 19.93
C GLU A 186 45.17 12.89 19.11
N ARG A 187 45.06 11.72 19.77
CA ARG A 187 44.89 10.37 19.18
C ARG A 187 44.10 9.46 20.13
N ASP A 188 42.95 8.92 19.71
CA ASP A 188 42.01 8.16 20.59
C ASP A 188 41.77 6.70 20.15
N TRP A 189 41.21 5.87 21.04
CA TRP A 189 40.88 4.44 20.86
C TRP A 189 39.46 4.14 21.37
N GLY A 190 38.66 3.38 20.61
CA GLY A 190 37.31 2.95 21.00
C GLY A 190 36.17 3.90 20.61
N TYR A 191 34.93 3.43 20.82
CA TYR A 191 33.65 4.01 20.37
C TYR A 191 33.50 5.53 20.60
N ALA A 192 33.32 6.33 19.53
CA ALA A 192 32.33 7.42 19.39
C ALA A 192 32.68 8.44 18.26
N ASP A 193 31.80 8.56 17.25
CA ASP A 193 31.35 9.86 16.72
C ASP A 193 29.87 10.10 17.05
N LEU A 194 29.49 11.38 17.20
CA LEU A 194 28.12 11.83 17.49
C LEU A 194 27.40 12.20 16.19
N SER A 195 26.20 11.68 15.98
CA SER A 195 24.95 12.40 16.33
C SER A 195 23.74 11.46 16.20
N PRO A 196 22.68 11.66 17.00
CA PRO A 196 21.39 11.05 16.73
C PRO A 196 20.84 11.50 15.36
N THR A 197 20.21 10.55 14.67
CA THR A 197 19.64 10.70 13.34
C THR A 197 18.84 11.99 13.15
N GLN A 198 18.95 12.57 11.95
CA GLN A 198 17.97 13.59 11.53
C GLN A 198 16.57 12.98 11.49
N ALA A 199 15.54 13.83 11.45
CA ALA A 199 14.14 13.40 11.37
C ALA A 199 13.99 12.22 10.40
N LYS A 200 13.17 11.21 10.78
CA LYS A 200 12.92 9.88 10.18
C LYS A 200 12.97 9.73 8.63
N HIS A 201 12.99 10.83 7.89
CA HIS A 201 12.97 10.89 6.43
C HIS A 201 14.29 11.39 5.81
N LEU A 202 15.28 11.85 6.59
CA LEU A 202 16.50 12.50 6.09
C LEU A 202 17.81 11.70 6.30
N ASP A 203 17.80 10.64 7.10
CA ASP A 203 19.01 9.94 7.53
C ASP A 203 18.86 8.43 7.37
N ASN A 204 19.85 7.74 6.80
CA ASN A 204 19.80 6.28 6.69
C ASN A 204 20.49 5.65 7.90
N HIS A 205 19.68 5.06 8.78
CA HIS A 205 20.07 4.28 9.96
C HIS A 205 20.86 2.99 9.65
N VAL A 206 21.18 2.73 8.39
CA VAL A 206 22.05 1.61 7.99
C VAL A 206 23.16 2.06 7.04
N ARG A 207 23.36 3.39 6.86
CA ARG A 207 24.53 3.91 6.15
C ARG A 207 25.61 4.29 7.14
N PRO A 208 26.77 3.60 7.11
CA PRO A 208 27.90 3.95 7.95
C PRO A 208 28.38 5.36 7.60
N ASP A 209 28.86 6.10 8.60
CA ASP A 209 29.62 7.31 8.37
C ASP A 209 30.97 6.95 7.72
N ASP A 210 31.57 7.89 6.98
CA ASP A 210 32.91 7.69 6.43
C ASP A 210 33.92 7.72 7.61
N PRO A 211 34.54 6.59 7.99
CA PRO A 211 35.44 6.52 9.14
C PRO A 211 36.73 7.33 8.92
N HIS A 212 36.96 7.83 7.70
CA HIS A 212 38.09 8.66 7.32
C HIS A 212 37.76 10.17 7.32
N ALA A 213 36.48 10.54 7.45
CA ALA A 213 36.03 11.91 7.61
C ALA A 213 35.85 12.25 9.11
N ALA A 214 36.12 13.50 9.49
CA ALA A 214 35.90 13.95 10.87
C ALA A 214 34.51 14.58 11.01
N GLY A 215 33.62 13.99 11.83
CA GLY A 215 32.23 14.39 11.98
C GLY A 215 31.30 13.60 11.05
N LEU A 216 29.99 13.65 11.33
CA LEU A 216 29.01 12.97 10.48
C LEU A 216 29.04 13.46 9.04
N SER A 217 29.11 12.49 8.13
CA SER A 217 28.78 12.73 6.73
C SER A 217 27.30 13.12 6.60
N PRO A 218 26.94 14.02 5.67
CA PRO A 218 25.53 14.29 5.41
C PRO A 218 24.79 12.98 5.07
N ARG A 219 23.71 12.67 5.81
CA ARG A 219 22.86 11.45 5.67
C ARG A 219 23.40 10.14 6.28
N SER A 220 24.42 10.17 7.13
CA SER A 220 24.81 9.02 7.97
C SER A 220 24.13 9.06 9.34
N GLY A 221 23.59 7.92 9.78
CA GLY A 221 22.80 7.80 11.01
C GLY A 221 23.55 8.00 12.34
N GLY A 222 24.85 8.31 12.30
CA GLY A 222 25.74 8.34 13.46
C GLY A 222 26.06 6.94 14.00
N GLY A 223 27.02 6.83 14.93
CA GLY A 223 27.56 5.54 15.38
C GLY A 223 28.94 5.24 14.77
N ASP A 224 29.60 4.18 15.23
CA ASP A 224 30.88 3.71 14.64
C ASP A 224 30.65 2.43 13.83
N ALA A 225 31.03 2.47 12.56
CA ALA A 225 30.97 1.31 11.68
C ALA A 225 32.21 0.41 11.81
N PHE A 226 32.03 -0.89 11.58
CA PHE A 226 33.08 -1.90 11.62
C PHE A 226 33.01 -2.82 10.40
N ASP A 227 34.19 -3.19 9.92
CA ASP A 227 34.40 -4.21 8.90
C ASP A 227 34.83 -5.52 9.61
N ILE A 228 34.09 -6.60 9.35
CA ILE A 228 34.30 -7.92 9.95
C ILE A 228 35.67 -8.48 9.55
N ALA A 229 36.22 -8.11 8.38
CA ALA A 229 37.53 -8.54 7.93
C ALA A 229 38.66 -8.07 8.88
N TRP A 230 38.41 -7.11 9.77
CA TRP A 230 39.37 -6.67 10.78
C TRP A 230 39.44 -7.58 12.01
N ALA A 231 38.56 -8.58 12.12
CA ALA A 231 38.44 -9.42 13.30
C ALA A 231 39.74 -10.19 13.56
N VAL A 232 40.31 -10.04 14.76
CA VAL A 232 41.52 -10.76 15.19
C VAL A 232 41.21 -11.74 16.32
N PRO A 233 41.88 -12.90 16.40
CA PRO A 233 41.71 -13.81 17.52
C PRO A 233 42.04 -13.16 18.86
N SER A 234 41.19 -13.41 19.86
CA SER A 234 41.40 -12.94 21.25
C SER A 234 42.63 -13.55 21.94
N ASP A 235 43.28 -14.55 21.33
CA ASP A 235 44.48 -15.24 21.83
C ASP A 235 45.80 -14.50 21.54
N GLY A 236 45.76 -13.41 20.78
CA GLY A 236 46.91 -12.55 20.54
C GLY A 236 47.77 -12.89 19.32
N ALA A 237 47.28 -13.68 18.37
CA ALA A 237 48.00 -13.95 17.12
C ALA A 237 48.16 -12.71 16.20
N GLY A 238 47.30 -11.69 16.37
CA GLY A 238 47.41 -10.37 15.72
C GLY A 238 47.16 -10.31 14.21
N ASN A 239 46.94 -11.44 13.56
CA ASN A 239 46.52 -11.50 12.15
C ASN A 239 45.00 -11.56 12.07
N PRO A 240 44.38 -10.96 11.03
CA PRO A 240 42.97 -11.15 10.72
C PRO A 240 42.61 -12.64 10.67
N ALA A 241 41.51 -13.00 11.33
CA ALA A 241 41.03 -14.36 11.45
C ALA A 241 40.33 -14.87 10.17
N GLY A 242 39.93 -13.97 9.27
CA GLY A 242 39.12 -14.32 8.09
C GLY A 242 37.74 -14.82 8.52
N VAL A 243 37.08 -14.06 9.38
CA VAL A 243 35.69 -14.32 9.79
C VAL A 243 34.81 -13.74 8.69
N ASP A 244 33.91 -14.55 8.13
CA ASP A 244 33.05 -14.10 7.02
C ASP A 244 31.68 -13.58 7.52
N ARG A 245 31.36 -13.80 8.81
CA ARG A 245 30.09 -13.41 9.44
C ARG A 245 30.07 -13.61 10.96
N PHE A 246 29.12 -13.02 11.67
CA PHE A 246 28.88 -13.29 13.10
C PHE A 246 27.40 -13.33 13.48
N HIS A 247 27.10 -13.93 14.63
CA HIS A 247 25.74 -13.99 15.20
C HIS A 247 25.64 -13.27 16.56
N PHE A 248 26.77 -13.12 17.25
CA PHE A 248 26.84 -12.50 18.57
C PHE A 248 27.80 -11.33 18.56
N LEU A 249 27.36 -10.22 19.16
CA LEU A 249 28.13 -9.00 19.35
C LEU A 249 28.25 -8.73 20.85
N ARG A 250 29.47 -8.62 21.36
CA ARG A 250 29.75 -8.22 22.74
C ARG A 250 30.45 -6.88 22.76
N VAL A 251 29.89 -5.95 23.53
CA VAL A 251 30.50 -4.65 23.81
C VAL A 251 30.90 -4.61 25.28
N SER A 252 32.20 -4.54 25.56
CA SER A 252 32.75 -4.58 26.92
C SER A 252 33.36 -3.25 27.32
N ALA A 253 33.23 -2.86 28.60
CA ALA A 253 33.94 -1.69 29.10
C ALA A 253 35.44 -1.95 29.22
N PHE A 254 36.25 -1.04 28.69
CA PHE A 254 37.70 -1.20 28.62
C PHE A 254 38.47 -0.08 29.37
N LEU A 255 39.62 -0.42 29.95
CA LEU A 255 40.51 0.54 30.62
C LEU A 255 41.46 1.17 29.59
N SER A 256 41.33 2.47 29.34
CA SER A 256 42.33 3.21 28.56
C SER A 256 43.71 3.13 29.23
N ALA A 257 44.70 2.63 28.51
CA ALA A 257 46.07 2.47 29.01
C ALA A 257 46.82 3.81 29.17
N THR A 258 46.29 4.90 28.58
CA THR A 258 46.89 6.23 28.60
C THR A 258 46.34 7.13 29.71
N ASP A 259 45.17 6.82 30.28
CA ASP A 259 44.55 7.65 31.33
C ASP A 259 43.86 6.80 32.42
N GLY A 260 44.65 6.41 33.42
CA GLY A 260 44.15 5.67 34.60
C GLY A 260 43.28 6.50 35.56
N THR A 261 43.03 7.78 35.24
CA THR A 261 42.24 8.71 36.06
C THR A 261 40.75 8.71 35.70
N LEU A 262 40.36 8.13 34.56
CA LEU A 262 38.99 8.12 34.03
C LEU A 262 38.11 6.97 34.55
N GLY A 263 38.41 6.39 35.72
CA GLY A 263 37.64 5.32 36.36
C GLY A 263 36.22 5.70 36.82
N ARG A 264 35.47 6.50 36.06
CA ARG A 264 34.08 6.93 36.32
C ARG A 264 33.23 7.18 35.06
N ILE A 265 33.68 6.77 33.87
CA ILE A 265 32.95 6.99 32.61
C ILE A 265 32.53 5.62 32.04
N THR A 266 31.28 5.50 31.57
CA THR A 266 30.60 4.22 31.29
C THR A 266 30.22 4.12 29.83
N PRO A 267 30.69 3.14 29.01
CA PRO A 267 30.30 3.05 27.60
C PRO A 267 28.78 2.97 27.42
N GLU A 268 28.25 3.75 26.49
CA GLU A 268 26.81 3.93 26.29
C GLU A 268 26.36 3.51 24.90
N ILE A 269 25.44 2.54 24.84
CA ILE A 269 24.98 1.87 23.63
C ILE A 269 23.51 2.15 23.41
N ASP A 270 23.14 2.51 22.19
CA ASP A 270 21.78 2.88 21.78
C ASP A 270 21.14 1.82 20.87
N ALA A 271 21.90 1.23 19.95
CA ALA A 271 21.46 0.17 19.03
C ALA A 271 22.66 -0.52 18.36
N ALA A 272 22.43 -1.60 17.61
CA ALA A 272 23.39 -2.19 16.69
C ALA A 272 22.64 -2.73 15.46
N ALA A 273 23.21 -2.54 14.27
CA ALA A 273 22.59 -2.94 13.01
C ALA A 273 23.58 -3.49 11.98
N ASP A 274 23.08 -4.42 11.17
CA ASP A 274 23.66 -4.84 9.90
C ASP A 274 23.63 -3.69 8.87
N VAL A 275 24.65 -3.59 8.04
CA VAL A 275 24.75 -2.60 6.96
C VAL A 275 24.32 -3.23 5.65
N ALA A 276 23.40 -2.59 4.94
CA ALA A 276 22.90 -3.09 3.66
C ALA A 276 23.83 -2.71 2.48
N PRO A 277 24.00 -3.60 1.49
CA PRO A 277 24.80 -3.31 0.29
C PRO A 277 24.10 -2.32 -0.65
N ASP A 278 24.89 -1.56 -1.41
CA ASP A 278 24.38 -0.68 -2.47
C ASP A 278 23.95 -1.53 -3.71
N VAL A 279 22.70 -2.01 -3.71
CA VAL A 279 22.11 -2.82 -4.80
C VAL A 279 21.17 -2.00 -5.67
N ASP A 280 21.35 -2.14 -6.99
CA ASP A 280 20.53 -1.59 -8.08
C ASP A 280 20.17 -2.77 -9.00
N THR A 281 18.99 -3.35 -8.78
CA THR A 281 18.55 -4.61 -9.42
C THR A 281 18.11 -4.40 -10.86
N ASP A 282 17.60 -3.22 -11.22
CA ASP A 282 17.08 -2.93 -12.56
C ASP A 282 18.02 -2.09 -13.44
N GLY A 283 19.11 -1.56 -12.86
CA GLY A 283 20.21 -0.89 -13.54
C GLY A 283 19.91 0.57 -13.89
N ASP A 284 18.98 1.21 -13.19
CA ASP A 284 18.53 2.57 -13.47
C ASP A 284 19.41 3.65 -12.80
N GLY A 285 20.35 3.25 -11.94
CA GLY A 285 21.26 4.12 -11.19
C GLY A 285 20.69 4.65 -9.88
N ILE A 286 19.52 4.18 -9.45
CA ILE A 286 18.87 4.36 -8.16
C ILE A 286 18.99 3.04 -7.38
N LEU A 287 19.17 3.12 -6.07
CA LEU A 287 19.33 1.92 -5.23
C LEU A 287 17.96 1.38 -4.83
N ASP A 288 17.75 0.06 -4.89
CA ASP A 288 16.46 -0.60 -4.61
C ASP A 288 15.89 -0.24 -3.23
N GLU A 289 16.77 -0.05 -2.25
CA GLU A 289 16.46 0.35 -0.87
C GLU A 289 15.92 1.81 -0.79
N TYR A 290 16.31 2.66 -1.74
CA TYR A 290 15.79 4.01 -1.90
C TYR A 290 14.41 3.97 -2.56
N GLU A 291 14.25 3.18 -3.63
CA GLU A 291 12.97 3.02 -4.34
C GLU A 291 11.85 2.52 -3.42
N THR A 292 12.10 1.41 -2.72
CA THR A 292 11.11 0.78 -1.84
C THR A 292 10.61 1.74 -0.75
N ARG A 293 11.48 2.65 -0.29
CA ARG A 293 11.24 3.56 0.84
C ARG A 293 10.57 4.87 0.45
N VAL A 294 10.97 5.44 -0.69
CA VAL A 294 10.55 6.76 -1.15
C VAL A 294 9.29 6.69 -2.00
N ALA A 295 9.11 5.56 -2.69
CA ALA A 295 8.03 5.33 -3.63
C ALA A 295 7.00 4.28 -3.17
N GLY A 296 7.38 3.37 -2.27
CA GLY A 296 6.52 2.23 -1.90
C GLY A 296 6.26 1.28 -3.07
N THR A 297 7.19 1.25 -4.04
CA THR A 297 7.10 0.48 -5.29
C THR A 297 7.80 -0.86 -5.17
N ASP A 298 7.50 -1.73 -6.14
CA ASP A 298 8.10 -3.05 -6.32
C ASP A 298 9.48 -2.89 -7.00
N PRO A 299 10.60 -3.26 -6.35
CA PRO A 299 11.96 -3.11 -6.90
C PRO A 299 12.27 -4.02 -8.10
N GLY A 300 11.31 -4.86 -8.55
CA GLY A 300 11.42 -5.62 -9.79
C GLY A 300 10.69 -5.00 -10.99
N ARG A 301 10.10 -3.81 -10.85
CA ARG A 301 9.17 -3.24 -11.81
C ARG A 301 9.75 -1.98 -12.47
N PRO A 302 9.87 -1.93 -13.82
CA PRO A 302 10.33 -0.72 -14.53
C PRO A 302 9.47 0.48 -14.13
N GLU A 303 10.11 1.59 -13.80
CA GLU A 303 9.54 2.81 -13.21
C GLU A 303 8.20 3.26 -13.85
N SER A 304 7.10 2.72 -13.36
CA SER A 304 5.81 3.40 -13.42
C SER A 304 5.59 4.05 -12.05
N THR A 305 5.74 5.38 -12.01
CA THR A 305 5.00 6.31 -11.13
C THR A 305 5.63 6.88 -9.84
N VAL A 306 6.95 6.89 -9.61
CA VAL A 306 7.53 7.82 -8.61
C VAL A 306 8.85 8.42 -9.05
N LEU A 307 8.87 9.74 -9.29
CA LEU A 307 10.12 10.49 -9.39
C LEU A 307 10.49 11.06 -8.02
N ALA A 308 11.61 10.62 -7.47
CA ALA A 308 12.20 11.29 -6.32
C ALA A 308 12.77 12.66 -6.75
N LEU A 309 11.96 13.72 -6.63
CA LEU A 309 12.45 15.09 -6.75
C LEU A 309 13.08 15.61 -5.44
N GLU A 310 13.42 14.71 -4.52
CA GLU A 310 14.19 15.03 -3.34
C GLU A 310 15.65 15.28 -3.75
N ILE A 311 15.90 16.46 -4.30
CA ILE A 311 17.26 16.96 -4.43
C ILE A 311 17.61 17.55 -3.07
N PRO A 312 18.64 17.01 -2.39
CA PRO A 312 19.10 17.56 -1.13
C PRO A 312 19.44 19.03 -1.31
N PRO A 313 19.55 19.80 -0.21
CA PRO A 313 20.18 21.11 -0.24
C PRO A 313 21.67 20.97 -0.57
N GLU A 314 21.99 20.60 -1.82
CA GLU A 314 23.29 20.84 -2.40
C GLU A 314 23.38 22.35 -2.66
N ASP A 315 24.40 22.99 -2.11
CA ASP A 315 24.88 24.26 -2.65
C ASP A 315 25.42 23.99 -4.07
N GLY A 316 24.54 23.98 -5.07
CA GLY A 316 24.91 23.79 -6.48
C GLY A 316 23.76 23.53 -7.45
N GLY A 317 22.83 22.63 -7.11
CA GLY A 317 21.79 22.15 -8.02
C GLY A 317 22.32 21.42 -9.27
N SER A 318 21.51 20.55 -9.87
CA SER A 318 21.87 19.91 -11.16
C SER A 318 21.92 20.96 -12.28
N PRO A 319 22.88 20.91 -13.22
CA PRO A 319 22.93 21.82 -14.38
C PRO A 319 21.58 21.94 -15.10
N ALA A 320 21.28 23.11 -15.66
CA ALA A 320 20.05 23.30 -16.40
C ALA A 320 19.97 22.32 -17.57
N GLY A 321 18.84 21.61 -17.71
CA GLY A 321 18.64 20.58 -18.71
C GLY A 321 19.02 19.15 -18.29
N THR A 322 19.51 18.92 -17.07
CA THR A 322 19.71 17.55 -16.55
C THR A 322 18.39 16.82 -16.41
N LEU A 323 18.26 15.61 -16.96
CA LEU A 323 17.10 14.75 -16.77
C LEU A 323 17.00 14.36 -15.29
N LEU A 324 15.83 14.61 -14.71
CA LEU A 324 15.53 14.27 -13.31
C LEU A 324 14.81 12.92 -13.21
N GLY A 325 14.17 12.51 -14.30
CA GLY A 325 13.47 11.23 -14.45
C GLY A 325 12.33 11.33 -15.47
N ALA A 326 11.79 10.17 -15.87
CA ALA A 326 10.73 10.08 -16.87
C ALA A 326 9.80 8.88 -16.61
N ALA A 327 8.58 8.94 -17.16
CA ALA A 327 7.66 7.80 -17.24
C ALA A 327 7.31 7.56 -18.71
N GLU A 328 7.21 6.30 -19.14
CA GLU A 328 6.74 5.89 -20.47
C GLU A 328 5.77 4.72 -20.34
N ASP A 329 4.60 4.79 -20.99
CA ASP A 329 3.65 3.68 -21.04
C ASP A 329 3.95 2.71 -22.19
N ALA A 330 3.26 1.56 -22.22
CA ALA A 330 3.44 0.54 -23.26
C ALA A 330 3.06 1.02 -24.68
N ASP A 331 2.27 2.10 -24.78
CA ASP A 331 1.87 2.72 -26.04
C ASP A 331 2.87 3.81 -26.49
N GLY A 332 3.93 4.05 -25.71
CA GLY A 332 5.00 4.99 -26.02
C GLY A 332 4.70 6.45 -25.67
N ASN A 333 3.62 6.72 -24.94
CA ASN A 333 3.39 8.05 -24.38
C ASN A 333 4.39 8.28 -23.25
N ARG A 334 5.02 9.45 -23.20
CA ARG A 334 6.12 9.72 -22.28
C ARG A 334 5.98 11.07 -21.59
N LEU A 335 6.42 11.15 -20.34
CA LEU A 335 6.62 12.39 -19.60
C LEU A 335 8.04 12.42 -19.03
N ALA A 336 8.82 13.46 -19.31
CA ALA A 336 10.17 13.64 -18.79
C ALA A 336 10.34 15.01 -18.10
N LEU A 337 11.00 15.00 -16.94
CA LEU A 337 11.25 16.19 -16.13
C LEU A 337 12.74 16.56 -16.18
N TYR A 338 13.03 17.85 -16.36
CA TYR A 338 14.41 18.34 -16.48
C TYR A 338 14.72 19.44 -15.46
N SER A 339 16.01 19.59 -15.11
CA SER A 339 16.48 20.62 -14.19
C SER A 339 16.38 22.02 -14.78
N PHE A 340 15.97 22.99 -13.95
CA PHE A 340 16.02 24.41 -14.28
C PHE A 340 17.40 25.04 -14.02
N GLY A 341 18.34 24.30 -13.44
CA GLY A 341 19.68 24.76 -13.09
C GLY A 341 19.88 24.94 -11.58
N ALA A 342 20.51 26.06 -11.19
CA ALA A 342 20.79 26.37 -9.78
C ALA A 342 19.48 26.50 -9.00
N ARG A 343 19.27 25.57 -8.06
CA ARG A 343 18.09 25.47 -7.20
C ARG A 343 18.47 25.93 -5.79
N THR A 344 17.59 26.67 -5.12
CA THR A 344 17.78 27.15 -3.74
C THR A 344 16.52 26.90 -2.91
N GLY A 345 16.67 26.43 -1.67
CA GLY A 345 15.58 26.20 -0.69
C GLY A 345 15.38 24.71 -0.32
N SER A 346 14.68 24.43 0.78
CA SER A 346 14.25 23.07 1.14
C SER A 346 12.97 22.69 0.38
N ARG A 347 12.86 21.44 -0.05
CA ARG A 347 11.66 20.91 -0.70
C ARG A 347 11.13 19.72 0.07
N GLU A 348 9.82 19.67 0.21
CA GLU A 348 9.16 18.70 1.10
C GLU A 348 8.46 17.55 0.36
N ARG A 349 8.56 17.44 -0.99
CA ARG A 349 7.71 16.48 -1.74
C ARG A 349 8.38 15.84 -2.96
N ASN A 350 8.18 14.53 -3.08
CA ASN A 350 8.39 13.76 -4.31
C ASN A 350 7.32 14.10 -5.35
N CYS A 351 7.69 14.01 -6.64
CA CYS A 351 6.76 14.18 -7.74
C CYS A 351 6.38 12.80 -8.27
N THR A 352 5.16 12.37 -7.99
CA THR A 352 4.60 11.21 -8.70
C THR A 352 4.03 11.72 -10.01
N VAL A 353 4.25 10.96 -11.07
CA VAL A 353 3.67 11.23 -12.39
C VAL A 353 3.07 9.96 -12.93
N ASP A 354 1.93 10.06 -13.60
CA ASP A 354 1.26 8.90 -14.20
C ASP A 354 0.71 9.26 -15.58
N ILE A 355 0.61 8.27 -16.44
CA ILE A 355 0.15 8.41 -17.82
C ILE A 355 -1.07 7.52 -18.00
N VAL A 356 -2.21 8.16 -18.22
CA VAL A 356 -3.49 7.47 -18.32
C VAL A 356 -4.14 7.79 -19.67
N SER A 357 -4.51 6.74 -20.39
CA SER A 357 -5.36 6.87 -21.58
C SER A 357 -6.80 7.13 -21.17
N VAL A 358 -7.40 8.19 -21.72
CA VAL A 358 -8.72 8.71 -21.32
C VAL A 358 -9.49 9.21 -22.54
N ALA A 359 -10.82 9.26 -22.44
CA ALA A 359 -11.66 9.93 -23.43
C ALA A 359 -11.56 11.47 -23.29
N ASP A 360 -11.96 12.21 -24.35
CA ASP A 360 -12.08 13.69 -24.29
C ASP A 360 -13.03 14.10 -23.15
N PRO A 361 -12.52 14.77 -22.09
CA PRO A 361 -13.31 15.20 -20.94
C PRO A 361 -14.29 16.35 -21.23
N ASP A 362 -14.11 17.11 -22.32
CA ASP A 362 -15.06 18.14 -22.75
C ASP A 362 -15.17 18.17 -24.29
N PRO A 363 -15.95 17.23 -24.86
CA PRO A 363 -16.11 17.11 -26.31
C PRO A 363 -16.65 18.38 -26.98
N ALA A 364 -17.43 19.20 -26.27
CA ALA A 364 -18.06 20.40 -26.81
C ALA A 364 -17.16 21.63 -26.80
N ALA A 365 -16.09 21.65 -26.00
CA ALA A 365 -15.16 22.77 -25.95
C ALA A 365 -14.43 22.99 -27.29
N PRO A 366 -14.32 24.24 -27.78
CA PRO A 366 -13.61 24.54 -29.02
C PRO A 366 -12.09 24.41 -28.84
N ALA A 367 -11.40 23.83 -29.84
CA ALA A 367 -9.94 23.79 -29.92
C ALA A 367 -9.41 24.89 -30.86
N GLY A 368 -9.77 26.15 -30.59
CA GLY A 368 -9.25 27.30 -31.34
C GLY A 368 -9.53 27.31 -32.86
N GLY A 369 -10.63 26.70 -33.31
CA GLY A 369 -10.98 26.60 -34.74
C GLY A 369 -10.37 25.40 -35.47
N LEU A 370 -9.69 24.51 -34.75
CA LEU A 370 -9.15 23.24 -35.24
C LEU A 370 -10.15 22.09 -34.99
N VAL A 371 -10.01 21.02 -35.77
CA VAL A 371 -10.74 19.76 -35.56
C VAL A 371 -9.97 18.90 -34.57
N LYS A 372 -10.67 18.42 -33.55
CA LYS A 372 -10.11 17.55 -32.51
C LYS A 372 -9.81 16.16 -33.08
N SER A 373 -8.68 15.58 -32.69
CA SER A 373 -8.41 14.15 -32.88
C SER A 373 -9.01 13.31 -31.75
N GLY A 374 -8.92 11.98 -31.86
CA GLY A 374 -9.15 11.04 -30.76
C GLY A 374 -7.93 10.84 -29.86
N ALA A 375 -6.78 11.46 -30.16
CA ALA A 375 -5.55 11.30 -29.40
C ALA A 375 -5.57 12.21 -28.16
N VAL A 376 -6.24 11.72 -27.11
CA VAL A 376 -6.32 12.37 -25.79
C VAL A 376 -5.52 11.56 -24.78
N ARG A 377 -4.65 12.21 -24.01
CA ARG A 377 -3.87 11.61 -22.93
C ARG A 377 -3.99 12.45 -21.67
N ARG A 378 -4.07 11.80 -20.52
CA ARG A 378 -3.99 12.45 -19.21
C ARG A 378 -2.63 12.16 -18.62
N PHE A 379 -1.88 13.23 -18.36
CA PHE A 379 -0.65 13.16 -17.58
C PHE A 379 -0.98 13.67 -16.19
N ASP A 380 -1.04 12.76 -15.23
CA ASP A 380 -1.25 13.08 -13.82
C ASP A 380 0.06 13.43 -13.16
N SER A 381 0.00 14.33 -12.18
CA SER A 381 1.13 14.60 -11.32
C SER A 381 0.67 15.00 -9.92
N SER A 382 1.44 14.61 -8.90
CA SER A 382 1.27 15.14 -7.54
C SER A 382 1.60 16.63 -7.43
N ILE A 383 2.23 17.22 -8.45
CA ILE A 383 2.61 18.63 -8.49
C ILE A 383 1.78 19.35 -9.58
N PRO A 384 1.03 20.41 -9.22
CA PRO A 384 0.16 21.12 -10.17
C PRO A 384 0.90 22.10 -11.11
N ASP A 385 2.15 22.47 -10.78
CA ASP A 385 2.99 23.39 -11.55
C ASP A 385 4.48 23.02 -11.42
N PHE A 386 5.07 22.57 -12.54
CA PHE A 386 6.46 22.11 -12.60
C PHE A 386 7.47 23.26 -12.45
N VAL A 387 7.11 24.47 -12.89
CA VAL A 387 7.96 25.65 -12.77
C VAL A 387 7.99 26.15 -11.32
N ALA A 388 6.85 26.13 -10.63
CA ALA A 388 6.80 26.42 -9.19
C ALA A 388 7.64 25.41 -8.39
N ALA A 389 7.70 24.16 -8.86
CA ALA A 389 8.60 23.15 -8.35
C ALA A 389 10.03 23.26 -8.93
N GLN A 390 10.50 24.43 -9.38
CA GLN A 390 11.81 24.73 -9.99
C GLN A 390 12.37 23.56 -10.84
N THR A 391 11.51 22.99 -11.68
CA THR A 391 11.86 22.12 -12.80
C THR A 391 11.65 22.91 -14.08
N ALA A 392 12.36 22.56 -15.15
CA ALA A 392 12.08 23.11 -16.46
C ALA A 392 10.67 22.69 -16.92
N GLU A 393 10.17 23.31 -18.00
CA GLU A 393 8.95 22.83 -18.64
C GLU A 393 9.09 21.34 -18.94
N ALA A 394 8.13 20.55 -18.44
CA ALA A 394 8.12 19.12 -18.60
C ALA A 394 7.93 18.77 -20.08
N GLU A 395 8.60 17.72 -20.53
CA GLU A 395 8.51 17.24 -21.90
C GLU A 395 7.53 16.08 -21.98
N PHE A 396 6.49 16.25 -22.77
CA PHE A 396 5.41 15.30 -22.98
C PHE A 396 5.51 14.76 -24.40
N THR A 397 5.41 13.45 -24.56
CA THR A 397 5.27 12.78 -25.86
C THR A 397 3.94 12.09 -25.90
N VAL A 398 3.12 12.44 -26.89
CA VAL A 398 1.86 11.77 -27.18
C VAL A 398 2.07 10.88 -28.40
N SER A 399 1.96 9.58 -28.20
CA SER A 399 1.84 8.60 -29.28
C SER A 399 0.38 8.55 -29.72
N TYR A 400 0.15 8.56 -31.03
CA TYR A 400 -1.18 8.49 -31.62
C TYR A 400 -1.24 7.40 -32.70
N THR A 401 -2.44 6.90 -32.96
CA THR A 401 -2.70 5.94 -34.03
C THR A 401 -3.35 6.64 -35.22
N SER A 402 -3.20 6.08 -36.42
CA SER A 402 -3.88 6.61 -37.61
C SER A 402 -5.41 6.63 -37.47
N ALA A 403 -5.98 5.84 -36.54
CA ALA A 403 -7.40 5.83 -36.20
C ALA A 403 -7.82 7.04 -35.35
N GLU A 404 -6.93 7.54 -34.49
CA GLU A 404 -7.18 8.71 -33.64
C GLU A 404 -7.12 10.01 -34.46
N ILE A 405 -6.31 10.05 -35.51
CA ILE A 405 -6.16 11.24 -36.36
C ILE A 405 -6.90 11.10 -37.71
N VAL A 406 -7.92 10.23 -37.79
CA VAL A 406 -8.68 10.04 -39.04
C VAL A 406 -9.28 11.36 -39.51
N GLY A 407 -8.97 11.72 -40.76
CA GLY A 407 -9.46 12.95 -41.38
C GLY A 407 -8.70 14.21 -40.97
N LEU A 408 -7.54 14.08 -40.32
CA LEU A 408 -6.68 15.18 -39.89
C LEU A 408 -5.30 15.08 -40.53
N ASP A 409 -4.78 16.21 -41.04
CA ASP A 409 -3.38 16.31 -41.47
C ASP A 409 -2.42 16.17 -40.27
N GLU A 410 -1.69 15.06 -40.26
CA GLU A 410 -0.66 14.73 -39.27
C GLU A 410 0.43 15.81 -39.17
N ALA A 411 0.80 16.42 -40.30
CA ALA A 411 1.81 17.48 -40.34
C ALA A 411 1.36 18.76 -39.61
N LEU A 412 0.05 18.93 -39.42
CA LEU A 412 -0.55 20.11 -38.81
C LEU A 412 -1.11 19.84 -37.40
N LEU A 413 -0.91 18.65 -36.82
CA LEU A 413 -1.35 18.35 -35.46
C LEU A 413 -0.77 19.35 -34.45
N GLN A 414 -1.55 19.78 -33.47
CA GLN A 414 -1.13 20.69 -32.42
C GLN A 414 -1.68 20.20 -31.08
N PRO A 415 -0.87 20.20 -30.01
CA PRO A 415 -1.33 19.85 -28.68
C PRO A 415 -2.11 21.00 -28.03
N PHE A 416 -3.19 20.68 -27.34
CA PHE A 416 -4.00 21.59 -26.53
C PHE A 416 -4.20 20.99 -25.14
N ARG A 417 -4.04 21.81 -24.10
CA ARG A 417 -4.35 21.43 -22.72
C ARG A 417 -5.77 21.86 -22.37
N GLN A 418 -6.49 21.03 -21.63
CA GLN A 418 -7.81 21.41 -21.09
C GLN A 418 -7.66 22.30 -19.84
N ASP A 419 -8.11 23.54 -19.91
CA ASP A 419 -8.08 24.53 -18.84
C ASP A 419 -9.29 25.49 -18.95
N GLY A 420 -10.48 25.04 -18.51
CA GLY A 420 -11.75 25.76 -18.76
C GLY A 420 -12.18 25.81 -20.25
N GLY A 421 -11.45 25.10 -21.11
CA GLY A 421 -11.53 25.01 -22.57
C GLY A 421 -10.22 24.44 -23.12
N TYR A 422 -10.12 24.17 -24.42
CA TYR A 422 -8.85 23.71 -25.02
C TYR A 422 -7.98 24.90 -25.43
N SER A 423 -6.82 25.08 -24.79
CA SER A 423 -5.85 26.13 -25.11
C SER A 423 -4.45 25.56 -25.41
N ALA A 424 -3.74 26.22 -26.32
CA ALA A 424 -2.33 25.95 -26.63
C ALA A 424 -1.38 26.89 -25.85
N ASP A 425 -1.92 27.75 -24.97
CA ASP A 425 -1.13 28.70 -24.20
C ASP A 425 -0.12 27.98 -23.30
N GLY A 426 1.16 28.36 -23.41
CA GLY A 426 2.24 27.76 -22.63
C GLY A 426 2.63 26.34 -23.09
N ILE A 427 2.28 25.95 -24.32
CA ILE A 427 2.71 24.70 -24.94
C ILE A 427 3.65 24.98 -26.11
N THR A 428 4.81 24.33 -26.13
CA THR A 428 5.80 24.45 -27.21
C THR A 428 6.12 23.09 -27.81
N VAL A 429 5.77 22.86 -29.08
CA VAL A 429 6.14 21.62 -29.79
C VAL A 429 7.64 21.59 -30.06
N THR A 430 8.31 20.52 -29.63
CA THR A 430 9.76 20.34 -29.75
C THR A 430 10.14 19.34 -30.83
N ALA A 431 9.34 18.30 -31.05
CA ALA A 431 9.58 17.29 -32.09
C ALA A 431 8.29 16.72 -32.68
N ARG A 432 8.38 16.27 -33.94
CA ARG A 432 7.33 15.58 -34.68
C ARG A 432 7.95 14.43 -35.45
N GLU A 433 7.59 13.22 -35.07
CA GLU A 433 8.14 11.98 -35.60
C GLU A 433 7.02 11.21 -36.29
N THR A 434 6.69 11.61 -37.53
CA THR A 434 5.56 11.04 -38.28
C THR A 434 5.78 9.59 -38.72
N ALA A 435 7.03 9.11 -38.71
CA ALA A 435 7.32 7.69 -38.96
C ALA A 435 6.87 6.80 -37.79
N ASP A 436 6.90 7.35 -36.57
CA ASP A 436 6.63 6.64 -35.32
C ASP A 436 5.31 7.08 -34.67
N ASN A 437 4.55 7.95 -35.35
CA ASN A 437 3.30 8.58 -34.89
C ASN A 437 3.43 9.23 -33.50
N ARG A 438 4.51 9.99 -33.29
CA ARG A 438 4.82 10.66 -32.01
C ARG A 438 4.90 12.17 -32.18
N LEU A 439 4.33 12.89 -31.21
CA LEU A 439 4.44 14.35 -31.12
C LEU A 439 4.92 14.72 -29.71
N THR A 440 6.07 15.39 -29.65
CA THR A 440 6.69 15.81 -28.38
C THR A 440 6.57 17.32 -28.22
N PHE A 441 6.19 17.76 -27.03
CA PHE A 441 6.01 19.16 -26.67
C PHE A 441 6.40 19.41 -25.22
N ARG A 442 6.61 20.68 -24.87
CA ARG A 442 6.90 21.13 -23.51
C ARG A 442 5.74 21.93 -22.92
N CYS A 443 5.45 21.70 -21.65
CA CYS A 443 4.44 22.45 -20.89
C CYS A 443 4.83 22.55 -19.40
N ALA A 444 4.48 23.67 -18.77
CA ALA A 444 4.74 23.92 -17.35
C ALA A 444 3.80 23.16 -16.40
N ARG A 445 2.71 22.57 -16.90
CA ARG A 445 1.66 21.98 -16.06
C ARG A 445 1.17 20.64 -16.59
N PRO A 446 0.84 19.68 -15.71
CA PRO A 446 0.19 18.42 -16.09
C PRO A 446 -1.26 18.65 -16.52
N GLY A 447 -1.95 17.59 -16.92
CA GLY A 447 -3.39 17.62 -17.24
C GLY A 447 -3.77 16.79 -18.46
N PHE A 448 -4.96 17.09 -19.00
CA PHE A 448 -5.47 16.48 -20.22
C PHE A 448 -4.91 17.20 -21.44
N PHE A 449 -4.28 16.44 -22.33
CA PHE A 449 -3.77 16.94 -23.61
C PHE A 449 -4.46 16.24 -24.77
N LEU A 450 -4.90 17.04 -25.73
CA LEU A 450 -5.57 16.63 -26.96
C LEU A 450 -4.74 17.10 -28.15
N LEU A 451 -4.56 16.26 -29.17
CA LEU A 451 -4.07 16.70 -30.47
C LEU A 451 -5.23 17.18 -31.36
N ALA A 452 -5.04 18.29 -32.10
CA ALA A 452 -6.03 18.84 -33.04
C ALA A 452 -5.34 19.40 -34.29
N SER A 453 -6.02 19.51 -35.44
CA SER A 453 -5.43 20.06 -36.68
C SER A 453 -6.41 20.95 -37.48
N VAL A 454 -5.90 21.65 -38.49
CA VAL A 454 -6.69 22.59 -39.30
C VAL A 454 -7.60 21.81 -40.26
N PRO A 455 -8.91 22.07 -40.29
CA PRO A 455 -9.77 21.43 -41.29
C PRO A 455 -9.39 21.83 -42.72
N GLY A 456 -9.15 20.84 -43.59
CA GLY A 456 -9.09 21.03 -45.05
C GLY A 456 -7.76 21.49 -45.64
N ALA A 457 -6.65 21.46 -44.88
CA ALA A 457 -5.30 21.70 -45.42
C ALA A 457 -4.46 20.42 -45.27
N GLY A 458 -4.27 19.69 -46.36
CA GLY A 458 -3.42 18.49 -46.41
C GLY A 458 -4.12 17.14 -46.23
N ASP A 459 -5.44 17.12 -46.01
CA ASP A 459 -6.20 15.89 -45.86
C ASP A 459 -6.20 15.06 -47.17
N MET A 460 -5.67 13.83 -47.14
CA MET A 460 -6.00 12.81 -48.15
C MET A 460 -7.40 12.26 -47.86
N ASP A 461 -8.41 13.12 -47.98
CA ASP A 461 -9.79 12.67 -48.10
C ASP A 461 -10.04 12.37 -49.57
N SER A 462 -10.15 11.08 -49.90
CA SER A 462 -10.40 10.66 -51.26
C SER A 462 -11.83 10.96 -51.69
N GLY A 463 -12.72 11.39 -50.78
CA GLY A 463 -14.16 11.53 -51.04
C GLY A 463 -14.89 10.19 -51.09
N ALA A 464 -14.18 9.07 -50.93
CA ALA A 464 -14.78 7.74 -50.82
C ALA A 464 -15.22 7.46 -49.38
N PRO A 465 -16.45 6.97 -49.14
CA PRO A 465 -16.86 6.54 -47.81
C PRO A 465 -16.02 5.33 -47.36
N PRO A 466 -15.75 5.19 -46.04
CA PRO A 466 -14.95 4.09 -45.52
C PRO A 466 -15.63 2.75 -45.81
N VAL A 467 -14.82 1.72 -46.09
CA VAL A 467 -15.32 0.36 -46.32
C VAL A 467 -15.83 -0.20 -44.99
N PRO A 468 -17.14 -0.48 -44.85
CA PRO A 468 -17.65 -1.06 -43.62
C PRO A 468 -17.20 -2.52 -43.55
N LEU A 469 -16.41 -2.88 -42.53
CA LEU A 469 -15.96 -4.24 -42.29
C LEU A 469 -16.77 -4.87 -41.16
N ALA A 470 -17.13 -6.14 -41.33
CA ALA A 470 -17.79 -6.97 -40.34
C ALA A 470 -17.16 -8.36 -40.31
N ALA A 471 -17.02 -8.92 -39.12
CA ALA A 471 -16.49 -10.26 -38.90
C ALA A 471 -17.62 -11.27 -38.68
N THR A 472 -17.45 -12.47 -39.22
CA THR A 472 -18.31 -13.63 -38.97
C THR A 472 -17.43 -14.84 -38.60
N PRO A 473 -17.53 -15.37 -37.37
CA PRO A 473 -18.28 -14.84 -36.22
C PRO A 473 -17.79 -13.44 -35.80
N ALA A 474 -18.65 -12.66 -35.13
CA ALA A 474 -18.33 -11.30 -34.68
C ALA A 474 -17.24 -11.25 -33.59
N ARG A 475 -16.87 -12.41 -33.05
CA ARG A 475 -15.87 -12.60 -32.01
C ARG A 475 -15.03 -13.84 -32.32
N GLY A 476 -13.72 -13.76 -32.11
CA GLY A 476 -12.80 -14.89 -32.20
C GLY A 476 -12.47 -15.53 -30.85
N THR A 477 -11.84 -16.69 -30.87
CA THR A 477 -11.29 -17.39 -29.70
C THR A 477 -9.82 -17.69 -29.94
N ALA A 478 -8.98 -17.38 -28.95
CA ALA A 478 -7.55 -17.65 -28.97
C ALA A 478 -7.27 -19.16 -29.07
N GLY A 479 -6.21 -19.53 -29.80
CA GLY A 479 -5.80 -20.92 -29.97
C GLY A 479 -4.66 -21.13 -30.95
N ASN A 480 -4.27 -22.39 -31.16
CA ASN A 480 -3.28 -22.78 -32.17
C ASN A 480 -3.74 -24.00 -32.99
N PRO A 481 -4.43 -23.81 -34.13
CA PRO A 481 -4.99 -22.53 -34.58
C PRO A 481 -6.21 -22.14 -33.76
N GLY A 482 -6.41 -20.84 -33.52
CA GLY A 482 -7.63 -20.31 -32.91
C GLY A 482 -8.81 -20.35 -33.89
N SER A 483 -9.93 -19.74 -33.52
CA SER A 483 -11.10 -19.71 -34.41
C SER A 483 -10.78 -19.07 -35.76
N ALA A 484 -11.32 -19.63 -36.84
CA ALA A 484 -11.33 -18.96 -38.13
C ALA A 484 -12.44 -17.91 -38.16
N VAL A 485 -12.11 -16.70 -38.62
CA VAL A 485 -13.05 -15.59 -38.78
C VAL A 485 -12.99 -15.11 -40.22
N VAL A 486 -14.16 -14.90 -40.82
CA VAL A 486 -14.28 -14.31 -42.15
C VAL A 486 -14.66 -12.85 -41.98
N VAL A 487 -13.81 -11.96 -42.49
CA VAL A 487 -14.08 -10.52 -42.56
C VAL A 487 -14.67 -10.22 -43.92
N GLN A 488 -15.85 -9.60 -43.92
CA GLN A 488 -16.57 -9.17 -45.11
C GLN A 488 -16.83 -7.68 -45.02
N GLY A 489 -16.76 -6.97 -46.15
CA GLY A 489 -17.16 -5.58 -46.23
C GLY A 489 -17.89 -5.24 -47.51
N GLY A 490 -18.86 -4.31 -47.42
CA GLY A 490 -19.55 -3.79 -48.59
C GLY A 490 -20.54 -2.66 -48.33
N PRO A 491 -20.81 -1.78 -49.32
CA PRO A 491 -20.14 -1.68 -50.62
C PRO A 491 -18.81 -0.91 -50.56
N VAL A 492 -17.81 -1.36 -51.31
CA VAL A 492 -16.53 -0.66 -51.54
C VAL A 492 -16.76 0.37 -52.64
N LEU A 493 -16.72 1.65 -52.28
CA LEU A 493 -16.91 2.76 -53.21
C LEU A 493 -15.58 3.47 -53.47
N MET A 494 -15.37 3.87 -54.71
CA MET A 494 -14.25 4.72 -55.13
C MET A 494 -14.57 6.19 -54.79
N PRO A 495 -13.57 7.09 -54.87
CA PRO A 495 -13.73 8.55 -54.75
C PRO A 495 -14.90 9.18 -55.52
N ASP A 496 -15.27 8.61 -56.65
CA ASP A 496 -16.36 9.07 -57.52
C ASP A 496 -17.73 8.46 -57.16
N LEU A 497 -17.82 7.78 -56.01
CA LEU A 497 -18.98 7.07 -55.48
C LEU A 497 -19.47 5.91 -56.37
N GLN A 498 -18.67 5.45 -57.33
CA GLN A 498 -18.94 4.21 -58.07
C GLN A 498 -18.37 2.99 -57.34
N PRO A 499 -18.96 1.79 -57.50
CA PRO A 499 -18.39 0.56 -56.96
C PRO A 499 -16.97 0.34 -57.47
N ALA A 500 -16.07 -0.10 -56.59
CA ALA A 500 -14.72 -0.49 -56.98
C ALA A 500 -14.76 -1.58 -58.08
N PRO A 501 -14.00 -1.44 -59.17
CA PRO A 501 -13.90 -2.47 -60.20
C PRO A 501 -13.43 -3.81 -59.63
N ASP A 502 -13.94 -4.91 -60.18
CA ASP A 502 -13.48 -6.25 -59.80
C ASP A 502 -11.96 -6.38 -60.02
N GLY A 503 -11.27 -6.91 -59.01
CA GLY A 503 -9.81 -7.05 -59.00
C GLY A 503 -9.07 -5.83 -58.44
N THR A 504 -9.75 -4.79 -57.96
CA THR A 504 -9.10 -3.70 -57.20
C THR A 504 -8.46 -4.27 -55.94
N LEU A 505 -7.15 -4.07 -55.78
CA LEU A 505 -6.37 -4.69 -54.69
C LEU A 505 -6.38 -3.83 -53.41
N PHE A 506 -6.53 -4.53 -52.28
CA PHE A 506 -6.44 -3.99 -50.93
C PHE A 506 -5.39 -4.74 -50.14
N THR A 507 -4.47 -4.02 -49.51
CA THR A 507 -3.60 -4.56 -48.47
C THR A 507 -4.42 -4.76 -47.21
N VAL A 508 -4.47 -6.00 -46.71
CA VAL A 508 -5.16 -6.34 -45.46
C VAL A 508 -4.16 -6.67 -44.36
N SER A 509 -4.48 -6.27 -43.13
CA SER A 509 -3.63 -6.50 -41.97
C SER A 509 -4.44 -6.73 -40.70
N THR A 510 -3.86 -7.43 -39.75
CA THR A 510 -4.40 -7.62 -38.40
C THR A 510 -3.30 -7.48 -37.35
N THR A 511 -3.58 -6.88 -36.19
CA THR A 511 -2.61 -6.77 -35.09
C THR A 511 -2.46 -8.07 -34.30
N LEU A 512 -3.50 -8.92 -34.26
CA LEU A 512 -3.49 -10.24 -33.63
C LEU A 512 -4.03 -11.29 -34.60
N GLY A 513 -3.49 -12.51 -34.51
CA GLY A 513 -3.81 -13.58 -35.46
C GLY A 513 -3.09 -13.42 -36.80
N THR A 514 -3.51 -14.21 -37.79
CA THR A 514 -2.87 -14.25 -39.11
C THR A 514 -3.93 -14.22 -40.21
N VAL A 515 -3.69 -13.42 -41.26
CA VAL A 515 -4.53 -13.47 -42.46
C VAL A 515 -4.21 -14.77 -43.20
N THR A 516 -5.25 -15.58 -43.43
CA THR A 516 -5.12 -16.90 -44.08
C THR A 516 -5.64 -16.92 -45.51
N SER A 517 -6.21 -15.82 -45.98
CA SER A 517 -6.55 -15.64 -47.39
C SER A 517 -5.32 -15.75 -48.29
N PRO A 518 -5.44 -16.36 -49.48
CA PRO A 518 -4.38 -16.32 -50.48
C PRO A 518 -4.06 -14.88 -50.88
N ASP A 519 -2.77 -14.58 -50.99
CA ASP A 519 -2.29 -13.30 -51.48
C ASP A 519 -2.52 -13.19 -53.00
N ALA A 520 -3.33 -12.21 -53.40
CA ALA A 520 -3.68 -11.97 -54.80
C ALA A 520 -2.53 -11.35 -55.61
N ASP A 521 -1.54 -10.73 -54.96
CA ASP A 521 -0.35 -10.16 -55.60
C ASP A 521 0.87 -10.18 -54.66
N ALA A 522 1.54 -11.33 -54.62
CA ALA A 522 2.74 -11.54 -53.81
C ALA A 522 3.95 -10.68 -54.22
N GLY A 523 3.88 -9.92 -55.32
CA GLY A 523 4.91 -8.96 -55.71
C GLY A 523 4.84 -7.64 -54.94
N THR A 524 3.70 -7.36 -54.29
CA THR A 524 3.44 -6.15 -53.53
C THR A 524 3.55 -6.44 -52.03
N PRO A 525 4.22 -5.61 -51.21
CA PRO A 525 4.36 -5.87 -49.78
C PRO A 525 3.01 -5.96 -49.03
N GLY A 526 2.86 -6.99 -48.20
CA GLY A 526 1.65 -7.26 -47.42
C GLY A 526 0.66 -8.18 -48.16
N VAL A 527 -0.36 -8.69 -47.46
CA VAL A 527 -1.33 -9.62 -48.06
C VAL A 527 -2.35 -8.84 -48.88
N GLN A 528 -2.44 -9.13 -50.18
CA GLN A 528 -3.36 -8.45 -51.09
C GLN A 528 -4.65 -9.24 -51.29
N VAL A 529 -5.79 -8.54 -51.23
CA VAL A 529 -7.12 -9.11 -51.47
C VAL A 529 -7.83 -8.26 -52.51
N GLY A 530 -8.34 -8.92 -53.56
CA GLY A 530 -9.11 -8.25 -54.61
C GLY A 530 -10.57 -8.04 -54.21
N ALA A 531 -11.10 -6.85 -54.48
CA ALA A 531 -12.54 -6.60 -54.44
C ALA A 531 -13.26 -7.41 -55.54
N SER A 532 -14.44 -7.95 -55.21
CA SER A 532 -15.28 -8.72 -56.14
C SER A 532 -16.74 -8.34 -55.92
N ALA A 533 -17.46 -8.04 -57.00
CA ALA A 533 -18.84 -7.57 -57.00
C ALA A 533 -19.08 -6.38 -56.05
N GLY A 534 -18.09 -5.46 -55.95
CA GLY A 534 -18.17 -4.28 -55.10
C GLY A 534 -18.04 -4.56 -53.59
N SER A 535 -17.56 -5.74 -53.19
CA SER A 535 -17.34 -6.13 -51.79
C SER A 535 -15.93 -6.68 -51.59
N LEU A 536 -15.46 -6.63 -50.34
CA LEU A 536 -14.19 -7.21 -49.91
C LEU A 536 -14.47 -8.41 -48.99
N ALA A 537 -13.72 -9.50 -49.13
CA ALA A 537 -13.82 -10.64 -48.22
C ALA A 537 -12.47 -11.32 -48.03
N PHE A 538 -12.09 -11.59 -46.77
CA PHE A 538 -10.88 -12.32 -46.44
C PHE A 538 -11.00 -13.08 -45.10
N SER A 539 -10.17 -14.10 -44.94
CA SER A 539 -10.16 -14.97 -43.76
C SER A 539 -8.96 -14.65 -42.88
N LEU A 540 -9.18 -14.73 -41.56
CA LEU A 540 -8.14 -14.68 -40.55
C LEU A 540 -8.25 -15.88 -39.60
N SER A 541 -7.12 -16.33 -39.08
CA SER A 541 -7.04 -17.29 -37.98
C SER A 541 -6.64 -16.55 -36.72
N CYS A 542 -7.44 -16.65 -35.66
CA CYS A 542 -7.04 -16.15 -34.36
C CYS A 542 -5.77 -16.90 -33.89
N GLY A 543 -4.84 -16.16 -33.29
CA GLY A 543 -3.60 -16.70 -32.72
C GLY A 543 -3.78 -17.14 -31.27
N PRO A 544 -2.68 -17.48 -30.56
CA PRO A 544 -2.74 -17.93 -29.17
C PRO A 544 -2.97 -16.80 -28.15
N VAL A 545 -3.02 -15.53 -28.59
CA VAL A 545 -3.14 -14.35 -27.72
C VAL A 545 -4.58 -13.82 -27.79
N ALA A 546 -5.21 -13.67 -26.63
CA ALA A 546 -6.51 -12.99 -26.49
C ALA A 546 -6.33 -11.46 -26.46
N GLY A 547 -7.35 -10.72 -26.91
CA GLY A 547 -7.35 -9.26 -26.93
C GLY A 547 -8.06 -8.67 -28.16
N ALA A 548 -8.01 -7.34 -28.27
CA ALA A 548 -8.62 -6.60 -29.36
C ALA A 548 -7.70 -6.58 -30.60
N ALA A 549 -8.06 -7.35 -31.64
CA ALA A 549 -7.36 -7.37 -32.92
C ALA A 549 -7.86 -6.23 -33.82
N ARG A 550 -7.00 -5.28 -34.20
CA ARG A 550 -7.34 -4.26 -35.19
C ARG A 550 -7.16 -4.85 -36.58
N VAL A 551 -8.24 -4.93 -37.34
CA VAL A 551 -8.26 -5.39 -38.73
C VAL A 551 -8.43 -4.21 -39.65
N ALA A 552 -7.57 -4.08 -40.66
CA ALA A 552 -7.62 -3.01 -41.64
C ALA A 552 -7.58 -3.55 -43.07
N ALA A 553 -8.20 -2.80 -43.98
CA ALA A 553 -8.12 -2.99 -45.43
C ALA A 553 -7.90 -1.62 -46.09
N VAL A 554 -6.84 -1.50 -46.87
CA VAL A 554 -6.44 -0.23 -47.50
C VAL A 554 -6.12 -0.48 -48.98
N SER A 555 -6.71 0.29 -49.89
CA SER A 555 -6.39 0.20 -51.32
C SER A 555 -4.93 0.58 -51.58
N LEU A 556 -4.32 0.08 -52.65
CA LEU A 556 -2.90 0.31 -52.95
C LEU A 556 -2.51 1.80 -53.11
N ASP A 557 -3.44 2.64 -53.56
CA ASP A 557 -3.27 4.09 -53.65
C ASP A 557 -3.52 4.82 -52.32
N GLY A 558 -3.94 4.09 -51.28
CA GLY A 558 -4.23 4.60 -49.94
C GLY A 558 -5.51 5.44 -49.86
N LEU A 559 -6.31 5.49 -50.92
CA LEU A 559 -7.49 6.36 -51.03
C LEU A 559 -8.75 5.75 -50.41
N VAL A 560 -8.94 4.43 -50.50
CA VAL A 560 -10.11 3.73 -49.96
C VAL A 560 -9.66 2.88 -48.77
N ARG A 561 -10.28 3.09 -47.61
CA ARG A 561 -9.87 2.44 -46.35
C ARG A 561 -11.06 1.90 -45.59
N GLY A 562 -10.87 0.78 -44.91
CA GLY A 562 -11.82 0.19 -43.95
C GLY A 562 -11.08 -0.34 -42.74
N GLY A 563 -11.71 -0.28 -41.57
CA GLY A 563 -11.14 -0.78 -40.33
C GLY A 563 -12.23 -1.31 -39.40
N MET A 564 -11.88 -2.32 -38.62
CA MET A 564 -12.71 -2.81 -37.52
C MET A 564 -11.85 -3.36 -36.38
N THR A 565 -12.44 -3.41 -35.18
CA THR A 565 -11.88 -4.15 -34.05
C THR A 565 -12.57 -5.49 -33.95
N LEU A 566 -11.79 -6.57 -33.92
CA LEU A 566 -12.24 -7.94 -33.67
C LEU A 566 -11.79 -8.35 -32.27
N GLU A 567 -12.75 -8.60 -31.39
CA GLU A 567 -12.47 -9.16 -30.06
C GLU A 567 -12.08 -10.63 -30.18
N ILE A 568 -10.89 -11.00 -29.69
CA ILE A 568 -10.42 -12.38 -29.56
C ILE A 568 -10.48 -12.73 -28.08
N GLY A 569 -11.45 -13.56 -27.69
CA GLY A 569 -11.55 -14.01 -26.30
C GLY A 569 -10.60 -15.16 -25.97
N ALA A 570 -10.39 -15.40 -24.69
CA ALA A 570 -9.62 -16.55 -24.21
C ALA A 570 -10.21 -17.87 -24.74
N GLY A 571 -9.34 -18.86 -24.93
CA GLY A 571 -9.73 -20.23 -25.26
C GLY A 571 -10.48 -20.94 -24.12
N PRO A 572 -10.78 -22.23 -24.27
CA PRO A 572 -11.30 -23.06 -23.18
C PRO A 572 -10.38 -23.00 -21.95
N ALA A 573 -10.98 -22.96 -20.76
CA ALA A 573 -10.24 -22.97 -19.52
C ALA A 573 -9.37 -24.23 -19.42
N ALA A 574 -8.11 -24.09 -19.05
CA ALA A 574 -7.17 -25.19 -18.92
C ALA A 574 -6.69 -25.30 -17.47
N GLY A 575 -6.52 -26.55 -17.03
CA GLY A 575 -6.01 -26.89 -15.70
C GLY A 575 -4.59 -27.50 -15.74
N PRO A 576 -3.99 -27.75 -14.57
CA PRO A 576 -4.58 -27.61 -13.24
C PRO A 576 -4.48 -26.19 -12.66
N VAL A 577 -5.52 -25.78 -11.93
CA VAL A 577 -5.55 -24.54 -11.13
C VAL A 577 -5.63 -24.93 -9.65
N THR A 578 -4.99 -24.16 -8.76
CA THR A 578 -5.09 -24.45 -7.32
C THR A 578 -6.43 -23.98 -6.77
N LEU A 579 -7.07 -24.85 -5.98
CA LEU A 579 -8.27 -24.54 -5.21
C LEU A 579 -7.90 -24.39 -3.73
N HIS A 580 -8.10 -23.19 -3.20
CA HIS A 580 -7.79 -22.85 -1.82
C HIS A 580 -9.05 -22.88 -0.95
N THR A 581 -8.96 -23.51 0.21
CA THR A 581 -9.93 -23.36 1.28
C THR A 581 -9.66 -22.04 2.01
N LEU A 582 -10.61 -21.12 1.98
CA LEU A 582 -10.53 -19.81 2.63
C LEU A 582 -11.00 -19.85 4.09
N THR A 583 -11.73 -20.89 4.47
CA THR A 583 -12.14 -21.11 5.86
C THR A 583 -10.99 -21.73 6.67
N ALA A 584 -10.47 -21.00 7.66
CA ALA A 584 -9.30 -21.42 8.45
C ALA A 584 -9.51 -22.72 9.26
N ARG A 585 -10.75 -23.02 9.68
CA ARG A 585 -11.11 -24.26 10.38
C ARG A 585 -12.49 -24.75 9.91
N PRO A 586 -12.55 -25.48 8.79
CA PRO A 586 -13.82 -25.93 8.25
C PRO A 586 -14.38 -27.07 9.11
N THR A 587 -15.64 -26.94 9.51
CA THR A 587 -16.34 -27.92 10.36
C THR A 587 -17.63 -28.39 9.71
N ALA A 588 -18.11 -29.56 10.12
CA ALA A 588 -19.38 -30.10 9.69
C ALA A 588 -20.34 -30.24 10.88
N PRO A 589 -21.59 -29.77 10.80
CA PRO A 589 -22.17 -28.99 9.71
C PRO A 589 -21.72 -27.51 9.77
N GLY A 590 -21.36 -26.91 8.63
CA GLY A 590 -20.90 -25.52 8.56
C GLY A 590 -20.58 -25.06 7.13
N PRO A 591 -20.50 -23.75 6.88
CA PRO A 591 -20.03 -23.22 5.60
C PRO A 591 -18.50 -23.43 5.48
N VAL A 592 -18.07 -23.78 4.28
CA VAL A 592 -16.67 -23.86 3.87
C VAL A 592 -16.49 -23.05 2.60
N ASP A 593 -15.67 -22.01 2.67
CA ASP A 593 -15.42 -21.06 1.59
C ASP A 593 -14.20 -21.51 0.78
N PHE A 594 -14.30 -21.37 -0.53
CA PHE A 594 -13.27 -21.75 -1.50
C PHE A 594 -12.99 -20.61 -2.49
N GLY A 595 -11.76 -20.54 -2.96
CA GLY A 595 -11.32 -19.63 -4.01
C GLY A 595 -10.27 -20.29 -4.90
N THR A 596 -10.33 -20.05 -6.20
CA THR A 596 -9.31 -20.51 -7.15
C THR A 596 -8.17 -19.52 -7.31
N GLU A 597 -7.03 -19.99 -7.79
CA GLU A 597 -6.10 -19.14 -8.54
C GLU A 597 -6.75 -18.59 -9.83
N GLU A 598 -6.03 -17.72 -10.54
CA GLU A 598 -6.51 -17.24 -11.84
C GLU A 598 -6.60 -18.41 -12.82
N ILE A 599 -7.80 -18.64 -13.34
CA ILE A 599 -8.09 -19.64 -14.35
C ILE A 599 -7.70 -19.05 -15.69
N GLN A 600 -6.82 -19.74 -16.41
CA GLN A 600 -6.33 -19.34 -17.72
C GLN A 600 -6.71 -20.38 -18.77
N ASP A 601 -6.62 -20.02 -20.04
CA ASP A 601 -6.63 -21.00 -21.13
C ASP A 601 -5.27 -21.71 -21.28
N ALA A 602 -5.18 -22.66 -22.21
CA ALA A 602 -3.94 -23.42 -22.44
C ALA A 602 -2.75 -22.57 -22.96
N PHE A 603 -2.99 -21.30 -23.30
CA PHE A 603 -2.00 -20.37 -23.84
C PHE A 603 -1.65 -19.25 -22.83
N GLY A 604 -2.17 -19.32 -21.60
CA GLY A 604 -1.90 -18.35 -20.54
C GLY A 604 -2.77 -17.09 -20.60
N ASN A 605 -3.84 -17.09 -21.39
CA ASN A 605 -4.78 -15.96 -21.39
C ASN A 605 -5.75 -16.10 -20.21
N PRO A 606 -5.97 -15.05 -19.40
CA PRO A 606 -6.92 -15.10 -18.30
C PRO A 606 -8.35 -15.28 -18.79
N LEU A 607 -9.11 -16.14 -18.10
CA LEU A 607 -10.50 -16.38 -18.44
C LEU A 607 -11.35 -15.15 -18.12
N GLU A 608 -12.18 -14.74 -19.07
CA GLU A 608 -12.98 -13.53 -18.96
C GLU A 608 -14.06 -13.61 -17.88
N SER A 609 -14.32 -12.46 -17.26
CA SER A 609 -15.44 -12.31 -16.34
C SER A 609 -16.77 -12.64 -17.02
N GLY A 610 -17.61 -13.43 -16.36
CA GLY A 610 -18.90 -13.87 -16.89
C GLY A 610 -18.89 -15.21 -17.63
N ARG A 611 -17.72 -15.79 -17.92
CA ARG A 611 -17.63 -17.21 -18.29
C ARG A 611 -18.01 -18.07 -17.09
N THR A 612 -18.63 -19.23 -17.33
CA THR A 612 -19.04 -20.14 -16.27
C THR A 612 -18.06 -21.31 -16.12
N VAL A 613 -17.89 -21.77 -14.89
CA VAL A 613 -17.29 -23.07 -14.56
C VAL A 613 -18.30 -23.88 -13.76
N THR A 614 -18.14 -25.20 -13.75
CA THR A 614 -19.05 -26.09 -13.06
C THR A 614 -18.48 -26.50 -11.70
N LEU A 615 -19.24 -26.27 -10.64
CA LEU A 615 -18.89 -26.62 -9.27
C LEU A 615 -19.57 -27.93 -8.86
N ARG A 616 -18.78 -28.83 -8.28
CA ARG A 616 -19.27 -30.06 -7.69
C ARG A 616 -18.84 -30.18 -6.23
N ALA A 617 -19.79 -30.53 -5.37
CA ALA A 617 -19.55 -30.82 -3.96
C ALA A 617 -20.17 -32.17 -3.57
N ASP A 618 -19.34 -33.15 -3.23
CA ASP A 618 -19.78 -34.42 -2.62
C ASP A 618 -19.55 -34.33 -1.10
N GLY A 619 -20.61 -34.44 -0.28
CA GLY A 619 -20.55 -34.24 1.18
C GLY A 619 -20.98 -32.84 1.65
N GLY A 620 -21.52 -32.02 0.74
CA GLY A 620 -22.11 -30.71 1.03
C GLY A 620 -22.98 -30.23 -0.12
N VAL A 621 -23.46 -28.98 -0.05
CA VAL A 621 -24.16 -28.30 -1.14
C VAL A 621 -23.57 -26.92 -1.34
N VAL A 622 -23.35 -26.50 -2.59
CA VAL A 622 -22.93 -25.13 -2.90
C VAL A 622 -24.03 -24.18 -2.44
N SER A 623 -23.72 -23.29 -1.52
CA SER A 623 -24.66 -22.34 -0.92
C SER A 623 -24.52 -20.92 -1.49
N PHE A 624 -23.39 -20.62 -2.13
CA PHE A 624 -23.10 -19.34 -2.77
C PHE A 624 -21.98 -19.53 -3.81
N PRO A 625 -21.95 -18.81 -4.95
CA PRO A 625 -23.00 -17.93 -5.48
C PRO A 625 -24.23 -18.72 -5.94
N PRO A 626 -25.39 -18.08 -6.21
CA PRO A 626 -26.50 -18.74 -6.89
C PRO A 626 -26.05 -19.28 -8.25
N ASP A 627 -26.70 -20.36 -8.69
CA ASP A 627 -26.40 -21.00 -9.97
C ASP A 627 -26.66 -20.02 -11.13
N ALA A 628 -25.60 -19.71 -11.88
CA ALA A 628 -25.61 -18.75 -12.97
C ALA A 628 -26.38 -19.26 -14.20
N SER A 629 -26.49 -20.59 -14.38
CA SER A 629 -27.22 -21.20 -15.48
C SER A 629 -27.92 -22.49 -15.02
N PRO A 630 -29.07 -22.38 -14.32
CA PRO A 630 -29.80 -23.55 -13.80
C PRO A 630 -30.34 -24.51 -14.88
N ALA A 631 -30.23 -24.14 -16.17
CA ALA A 631 -30.62 -24.96 -17.30
C ALA A 631 -29.52 -25.94 -17.74
N GLU A 632 -28.28 -25.69 -17.35
CA GLU A 632 -27.12 -26.56 -17.59
C GLU A 632 -26.98 -27.58 -16.44
N TYR A 633 -26.28 -28.68 -16.70
CA TYR A 633 -26.04 -29.70 -15.67
C TYR A 633 -24.96 -29.22 -14.67
N GLY A 634 -25.12 -29.50 -13.39
CA GLY A 634 -24.21 -29.04 -12.33
C GLY A 634 -24.46 -27.60 -11.87
N HIS A 635 -23.73 -27.13 -10.84
CA HIS A 635 -23.90 -25.77 -10.32
C HIS A 635 -22.95 -24.82 -11.04
N GLN A 636 -23.47 -23.94 -11.89
CA GLN A 636 -22.64 -23.03 -12.69
C GLN A 636 -22.25 -21.78 -11.87
N ALA A 637 -20.96 -21.50 -11.80
CA ALA A 637 -20.44 -20.30 -11.14
C ALA A 637 -19.75 -19.39 -12.17
N ALA A 638 -20.10 -18.11 -12.14
CA ALA A 638 -19.46 -17.11 -12.99
C ALA A 638 -18.06 -16.77 -12.49
N VAL A 639 -17.11 -16.69 -13.42
CA VAL A 639 -15.75 -16.23 -13.20
C VAL A 639 -15.76 -14.72 -13.04
N ALA A 640 -15.00 -14.20 -12.08
CA ALA A 640 -14.83 -12.78 -11.81
C ALA A 640 -13.34 -12.46 -11.67
N GLY A 641 -12.81 -11.66 -12.59
CA GLY A 641 -11.37 -11.34 -12.63
C GLY A 641 -10.50 -12.60 -12.76
N GLY A 642 -10.90 -13.52 -13.65
CA GLY A 642 -10.22 -14.81 -13.85
C GLY A 642 -10.37 -15.82 -12.70
N ARG A 643 -11.06 -15.50 -11.60
CA ARG A 643 -11.17 -16.37 -10.42
C ARG A 643 -12.60 -16.73 -10.09
N VAL A 644 -12.78 -17.81 -9.34
CA VAL A 644 -14.10 -18.24 -8.85
C VAL A 644 -14.06 -18.38 -7.34
N PHE A 645 -15.02 -17.74 -6.68
CA PHE A 645 -15.22 -17.78 -5.23
C PHE A 645 -16.58 -18.38 -4.92
N PHE A 646 -16.63 -19.36 -4.03
CA PHE A 646 -17.86 -20.05 -3.70
C PHE A 646 -17.82 -20.67 -2.30
N SER A 647 -19.00 -20.90 -1.72
CA SER A 647 -19.16 -21.50 -0.40
C SER A 647 -19.94 -22.80 -0.52
N VAL A 648 -19.48 -23.83 0.17
CA VAL A 648 -20.15 -25.12 0.29
C VAL A 648 -20.60 -25.32 1.73
N ARG A 649 -21.89 -25.57 1.94
CA ARG A 649 -22.40 -25.98 3.24
C ARG A 649 -22.19 -27.49 3.42
N ALA A 650 -21.25 -27.86 4.27
CA ALA A 650 -20.91 -29.26 4.55
C ALA A 650 -22.00 -29.97 5.36
N PHE A 651 -22.22 -31.25 5.05
CA PHE A 651 -23.13 -32.12 5.79
C PHE A 651 -22.41 -32.87 6.91
N SER A 652 -23.16 -33.28 7.94
CA SER A 652 -22.68 -34.14 9.02
C SER A 652 -23.66 -35.29 9.25
N ASP A 653 -23.14 -36.49 9.45
CA ASP A 653 -23.89 -37.71 9.79
C ASP A 653 -24.12 -37.88 11.32
N LYS A 654 -23.60 -36.93 12.13
CA LYS A 654 -23.62 -36.95 13.61
C LYS A 654 -22.92 -38.15 14.25
N SER A 655 -22.14 -38.93 13.50
CA SER A 655 -21.45 -40.13 14.01
C SER A 655 -20.23 -39.82 14.87
N GLY A 656 -19.75 -38.56 14.83
CA GLY A 656 -18.54 -38.11 15.51
C GLY A 656 -17.26 -38.43 14.75
N ASP A 657 -17.36 -39.19 13.65
CA ASP A 657 -16.26 -39.39 12.72
C ASP A 657 -16.10 -38.15 11.81
N PRO A 658 -14.87 -37.85 11.33
CA PRO A 658 -14.66 -36.73 10.41
C PRO A 658 -15.48 -36.86 9.12
N ALA A 659 -16.21 -35.79 8.77
CA ALA A 659 -17.07 -35.77 7.59
C ALA A 659 -16.26 -35.48 6.31
N PRO A 660 -16.26 -36.36 5.31
CA PRO A 660 -15.56 -36.10 4.05
C PRO A 660 -16.32 -35.05 3.23
N LEU A 661 -15.60 -34.05 2.73
CA LEU A 661 -16.09 -33.08 1.76
C LEU A 661 -15.15 -33.05 0.55
N ARG A 662 -15.63 -33.49 -0.60
CA ARG A 662 -14.92 -33.40 -1.88
C ARG A 662 -15.49 -32.24 -2.68
N VAL A 663 -14.64 -31.33 -3.12
CA VAL A 663 -15.02 -30.20 -3.96
C VAL A 663 -14.19 -30.21 -5.22
N ALA A 664 -14.84 -30.09 -6.37
CA ALA A 664 -14.20 -30.06 -7.68
C ALA A 664 -14.75 -28.91 -8.53
N VAL A 665 -13.87 -28.34 -9.35
CA VAL A 665 -14.16 -27.30 -10.34
C VAL A 665 -13.84 -27.85 -11.71
N TYR A 666 -14.80 -27.81 -12.62
CA TYR A 666 -14.68 -28.30 -13.99
C TYR A 666 -14.82 -27.16 -15.00
N ALA A 667 -14.13 -27.27 -16.13
CA ALA A 667 -14.20 -26.28 -17.22
C ALA A 667 -15.54 -26.35 -17.97
N ASP A 668 -16.21 -27.51 -17.94
CA ASP A 668 -17.43 -27.80 -18.69
C ASP A 668 -18.58 -28.35 -17.81
N PRO A 669 -19.85 -28.11 -18.21
CA PRO A 669 -21.04 -28.65 -17.53
C PRO A 669 -21.14 -30.17 -17.46
N ASP A 670 -20.47 -30.89 -18.37
CA ASP A 670 -20.49 -32.35 -18.42
C ASP A 670 -19.46 -32.97 -17.45
N GLU A 671 -18.74 -32.15 -16.67
CA GLU A 671 -17.71 -32.53 -15.71
C GLU A 671 -16.59 -33.39 -16.32
N THR A 672 -16.20 -33.11 -17.57
CA THR A 672 -15.20 -33.90 -18.32
C THR A 672 -13.78 -33.38 -18.17
N GLU A 673 -13.60 -32.08 -18.00
CA GLU A 673 -12.32 -31.40 -17.88
C GLU A 673 -12.15 -30.81 -16.48
N LEU A 674 -11.42 -31.54 -15.62
CA LEU A 674 -11.16 -31.14 -14.24
C LEU A 674 -10.10 -30.03 -14.19
N LEU A 675 -10.49 -28.88 -13.65
CA LEU A 675 -9.57 -27.75 -13.40
C LEU A 675 -8.90 -27.85 -12.05
N ALA A 676 -9.68 -28.15 -11.00
CA ALA A 676 -9.19 -28.20 -9.63
C ALA A 676 -10.01 -29.15 -8.77
N GLU A 677 -9.38 -29.79 -7.80
CA GLU A 677 -10.05 -30.68 -6.84
C GLU A 677 -9.40 -30.54 -5.46
N VAL A 678 -10.24 -30.57 -4.42
CA VAL A 678 -9.80 -30.69 -3.03
C VAL A 678 -10.67 -31.70 -2.28
N LEU A 679 -10.03 -32.54 -1.46
CA LEU A 679 -10.69 -33.47 -0.55
C LEU A 679 -10.36 -33.07 0.89
N LEU A 680 -11.39 -32.67 1.64
CA LEU A 680 -11.29 -32.28 3.04
C LEU A 680 -11.89 -33.35 3.95
N SER A 681 -11.30 -33.51 5.12
CA SER A 681 -11.86 -34.30 6.22
C SER A 681 -12.21 -33.35 7.36
N LEU A 682 -13.49 -33.05 7.50
CA LEU A 682 -14.00 -32.00 8.37
C LEU A 682 -14.28 -32.53 9.77
N GLU A 683 -13.87 -31.78 10.78
CA GLU A 683 -14.23 -32.09 12.16
C GLU A 683 -15.74 -31.92 12.37
N VAL A 684 -16.39 -32.93 12.96
CA VAL A 684 -17.82 -32.88 13.26
C VAL A 684 -18.04 -32.18 14.60
N VAL A 685 -18.60 -30.97 14.56
CA VAL A 685 -18.97 -30.23 15.76
C VAL A 685 -20.40 -30.61 16.15
N GLN A 686 -20.54 -31.32 17.27
CA GLN A 686 -21.86 -31.61 17.82
C GLN A 686 -22.49 -30.30 18.34
N MET A 687 -23.57 -29.86 17.71
CA MET A 687 -24.38 -28.78 18.28
C MET A 687 -24.99 -29.26 19.61
N PRO A 688 -24.84 -28.52 20.71
CA PRO A 688 -25.55 -28.85 21.95
C PRO A 688 -27.06 -28.81 21.67
N ALA A 689 -27.79 -29.82 22.12
CA ALA A 689 -29.24 -29.78 22.08
C ALA A 689 -29.75 -28.48 22.77
N PRO A 690 -30.86 -27.87 22.33
CA PRO A 690 -31.29 -26.53 22.78
C PRO A 690 -31.53 -26.36 24.30
N GLY A 691 -31.41 -27.44 25.10
CA GLY A 691 -31.58 -27.42 26.55
C GLY A 691 -30.29 -27.47 27.39
N ALA A 692 -29.09 -27.58 26.79
CA ALA A 692 -27.86 -27.86 27.55
C ALA A 692 -27.16 -26.61 28.15
N LEU A 693 -27.53 -25.38 27.74
CA LEU A 693 -26.99 -24.15 28.34
C LEU A 693 -27.44 -23.97 29.81
N ALA A 694 -28.55 -24.59 30.21
CA ALA A 694 -29.06 -24.58 31.58
C ALA A 694 -28.36 -25.59 32.52
N ALA A 695 -27.65 -26.59 31.98
CA ALA A 695 -27.00 -27.64 32.76
C ALA A 695 -25.51 -27.38 33.01
N ALA A 696 -24.85 -26.57 32.16
CA ALA A 696 -23.42 -26.28 32.28
C ALA A 696 -23.07 -25.39 33.49
N VAL A 697 -24.03 -24.61 34.01
CA VAL A 697 -23.88 -23.86 35.28
C VAL A 697 -23.93 -24.79 36.51
N ALA A 698 -24.47 -26.01 36.37
CA ALA A 698 -24.67 -26.94 37.49
C ALA A 698 -23.58 -28.04 37.60
N LEU A 699 -22.72 -28.21 36.59
CA LEU A 699 -21.76 -29.34 36.52
C LEU A 699 -20.30 -28.96 36.79
N ALA A 700 -19.99 -27.67 36.96
CA ALA A 700 -18.69 -27.23 37.51
C ALA A 700 -18.52 -27.57 39.02
N ALA A 701 -19.54 -28.17 39.63
CA ALA A 701 -19.57 -28.55 41.04
C ALA A 701 -19.67 -30.08 41.24
N ALA A 702 -18.83 -30.89 40.58
CA ALA A 702 -18.56 -32.26 41.05
C ALA A 702 -17.37 -32.92 40.35
N GLY A 703 -16.34 -33.25 41.14
CA GLY A 703 -15.56 -34.49 41.02
C GLY A 703 -14.76 -34.68 39.73
N LEU A 704 -13.47 -34.34 39.66
CA LEU A 704 -12.39 -35.14 40.26
C LEU A 704 -12.65 -36.66 40.27
N CYS A 705 -11.75 -37.37 39.58
CA CYS A 705 -11.36 -38.80 39.70
C CYS A 705 -11.80 -39.82 38.61
N ARG A 706 -10.76 -40.25 37.89
CA ARG A 706 -10.29 -41.65 37.69
C ARG A 706 -10.69 -42.45 36.43
N LEU A 707 -9.65 -42.63 35.60
CA LEU A 707 -9.02 -43.89 35.15
C LEU A 707 -9.83 -44.93 34.35
N GLY A 708 -9.33 -45.20 33.14
CA GLY A 708 -8.79 -46.54 32.80
C GLY A 708 -9.50 -47.32 31.69
N GLY A 709 -8.78 -47.62 30.60
CA GLY A 709 -9.23 -48.59 29.60
C GLY A 709 -8.28 -48.80 28.42
N ARG A 710 -7.32 -49.73 28.58
CA ARG A 710 -6.42 -50.25 27.53
C ARG A 710 -7.20 -50.90 26.38
N ARG A 711 -6.82 -50.63 25.12
CA ARG A 711 -6.90 -51.62 24.02
C ARG A 711 -5.84 -51.40 22.95
N THR A 712 -5.19 -52.50 22.60
CA THR A 712 -4.08 -52.67 21.67
C THR A 712 -4.55 -52.73 20.21
N ARG A 713 -3.86 -52.06 19.27
CA ARG A 713 -3.10 -52.69 18.16
C ARG A 713 -2.64 -51.72 17.06
N ARG A 714 -1.44 -52.05 16.56
CA ARG A 714 -0.79 -51.75 15.27
C ARG A 714 -0.19 -50.35 15.11
N ALA A 715 1.12 -50.33 15.32
CA ALA A 715 2.03 -49.28 14.89
C ALA A 715 1.91 -49.06 13.37
N ARG A 716 1.24 -47.97 12.99
CA ARG A 716 1.63 -47.18 11.82
C ARG A 716 2.65 -46.17 12.31
N ALA A 717 3.66 -45.89 11.48
CA ALA A 717 4.65 -44.85 11.74
C ALA A 717 3.90 -43.52 11.95
N GLY A 718 3.75 -43.12 13.20
CA GLY A 718 3.16 -41.83 13.57
C GLY A 718 4.24 -40.77 13.50
N PHE A 719 3.82 -39.56 13.13
CA PHE A 719 4.59 -38.34 13.32
C PHE A 719 5.18 -38.33 14.73
N THR A 720 6.48 -38.11 14.82
CA THR A 720 7.14 -37.88 16.10
C THR A 720 6.55 -36.63 16.75
N LEU A 721 6.59 -36.57 18.08
CA LEU A 721 6.12 -35.41 18.83
C LEU A 721 6.77 -34.11 18.33
N ILE A 722 8.04 -34.19 17.90
CA ILE A 722 8.81 -33.07 17.37
C ILE A 722 8.26 -32.63 16.01
N GLU A 723 7.99 -33.56 15.09
CA GLU A 723 7.42 -33.20 13.78
C GLU A 723 6.04 -32.57 13.91
N LEU A 724 5.21 -33.06 14.83
CA LEU A 724 3.92 -32.43 15.12
C LEU A 724 4.09 -31.03 15.73
N LEU A 725 5.05 -30.86 16.65
CA LEU A 725 5.33 -29.59 17.31
C LEU A 725 5.84 -28.53 16.32
N VAL A 726 6.73 -28.92 15.40
CA VAL A 726 7.25 -28.04 14.35
C VAL A 726 6.13 -27.65 13.38
N VAL A 727 5.25 -28.57 13.01
CA VAL A 727 4.12 -28.27 12.13
C VAL A 727 3.15 -27.29 12.77
N ILE A 728 2.76 -27.48 14.04
CA ILE A 728 1.90 -26.50 14.71
C ILE A 728 2.61 -25.16 14.89
N ALA A 729 3.92 -25.14 15.14
CA ALA A 729 4.70 -23.91 15.25
C ALA A 729 4.73 -23.14 13.92
N ILE A 730 4.99 -23.83 12.80
CA ILE A 730 4.96 -23.22 11.46
C ILE A 730 3.55 -22.72 11.13
N ILE A 731 2.50 -23.50 11.39
CA ILE A 731 1.12 -23.06 11.19
C ILE A 731 0.81 -21.84 12.06
N SER A 732 1.29 -21.79 13.31
CA SER A 732 1.12 -20.64 14.20
C SER A 732 1.84 -19.40 13.69
N VAL A 733 3.07 -19.51 13.16
CA VAL A 733 3.82 -18.39 12.57
C VAL A 733 3.16 -17.90 11.29
N LEU A 734 2.81 -18.80 10.38
CA LEU A 734 2.13 -18.45 9.14
C LEU A 734 0.76 -17.81 9.43
N ALA A 735 -0.01 -18.35 10.36
CA ALA A 735 -1.28 -17.75 10.79
C ALA A 735 -1.07 -16.39 11.46
N ALA A 736 -0.01 -16.21 12.25
CA ALA A 736 0.32 -14.93 12.88
C ALA A 736 0.62 -13.83 11.84
N ILE A 737 1.16 -14.18 10.68
CA ILE A 737 1.43 -13.24 9.58
C ILE A 737 0.17 -13.03 8.70
N LEU A 738 -0.60 -14.09 8.42
CA LEU A 738 -1.80 -14.04 7.56
C LEU A 738 -3.01 -13.38 8.23
N LEU A 739 -3.22 -13.57 9.53
CA LEU A 739 -4.40 -13.05 10.24
C LEU A 739 -4.46 -11.50 10.25
N PRO A 740 -3.37 -10.76 10.51
CA PRO A 740 -3.37 -9.30 10.41
C PRO A 740 -3.64 -8.79 9.00
N ALA A 741 -3.13 -9.47 7.96
CA ALA A 741 -3.34 -9.08 6.56
C ALA A 741 -4.79 -9.28 6.11
N LEU A 742 -5.38 -10.44 6.43
CA LEU A 742 -6.79 -10.72 6.12
C LEU A 742 -7.75 -9.81 6.91
N SER A 743 -7.40 -9.50 8.16
CA SER A 743 -8.14 -8.53 8.98
C SER A 743 -8.14 -7.14 8.33
N ARG A 744 -6.98 -6.65 7.87
CA ARG A 744 -6.84 -5.39 7.14
C ARG A 744 -7.64 -5.36 5.83
N ALA A 745 -7.59 -6.43 5.02
CA ALA A 745 -8.34 -6.51 3.76
C ALA A 745 -9.86 -6.47 3.97
N ARG A 746 -10.38 -7.20 4.96
CA ARG A 746 -11.81 -7.18 5.32
C ARG A 746 -12.25 -5.79 5.78
N ALA A 747 -11.42 -5.14 6.60
CA ALA A 747 -11.69 -3.80 7.07
C ALA A 747 -11.66 -2.75 5.96
N GLN A 748 -10.76 -2.88 5.00
CA GLN A 748 -10.73 -2.01 3.82
C GLN A 748 -12.00 -2.19 2.98
N GLY A 749 -12.46 -3.43 2.79
CA GLY A 749 -13.75 -3.71 2.14
C GLY A 749 -14.95 -3.10 2.88
N ARG A 750 -14.95 -3.13 4.22
CA ARG A 750 -15.99 -2.48 5.04
C ARG A 750 -15.90 -0.95 5.00
N SER A 751 -14.70 -0.38 4.93
CA SER A 751 -14.49 1.07 4.75
C SER A 751 -15.08 1.55 3.42
N VAL A 752 -14.89 0.81 2.32
CA VAL A 752 -15.49 1.13 1.01
C VAL A 752 -17.02 1.22 1.08
N GLN A 753 -17.66 0.36 1.87
CA GLN A 753 -19.11 0.46 2.09
C GLN A 753 -19.50 1.74 2.85
N CYS A 754 -18.75 2.15 3.88
CA CYS A 754 -19.02 3.41 4.60
C CYS A 754 -18.78 4.64 3.70
N VAL A 755 -17.75 4.63 2.85
CA VAL A 755 -17.52 5.65 1.81
C VAL A 755 -18.71 5.75 0.85
N ASN A 756 -19.25 4.63 0.39
CA ASN A 756 -20.43 4.64 -0.48
C ASN A 756 -21.67 5.20 0.22
N ASN A 757 -21.88 4.87 1.50
CA ASN A 757 -22.98 5.40 2.30
C ASN A 757 -22.85 6.93 2.49
N LEU A 758 -21.66 7.44 2.80
CA LEU A 758 -21.38 8.89 2.89
C LEU A 758 -21.65 9.60 1.56
N ARG A 759 -21.26 9.00 0.43
CA ARG A 759 -21.59 9.53 -0.91
C ARG A 759 -23.10 9.59 -1.15
N GLN A 760 -23.86 8.59 -0.71
CA GLN A 760 -25.32 8.60 -0.81
C GLN A 760 -25.94 9.70 0.06
N LEU A 761 -25.41 9.96 1.26
CA LEU A 761 -25.84 11.08 2.12
C LEU A 761 -25.58 12.44 1.48
N TYR A 762 -24.39 12.64 0.91
CA TYR A 762 -24.03 13.86 0.19
C TYR A 762 -24.98 14.13 -1.00
N LEU A 763 -25.21 13.10 -1.83
CA LEU A 763 -26.12 13.20 -2.96
C LEU A 763 -27.55 13.54 -2.51
N ALA A 764 -28.04 12.87 -1.45
CA ALA A 764 -29.36 13.13 -0.89
C ALA A 764 -29.50 14.57 -0.40
N ASN A 765 -28.50 15.09 0.31
CA ASN A 765 -28.51 16.47 0.81
C ASN A 765 -28.43 17.51 -0.32
N THR A 766 -27.68 17.20 -1.37
CA THR A 766 -27.56 18.06 -2.56
C THR A 766 -28.87 18.09 -3.36
N MET A 767 -29.53 16.93 -3.52
CA MET A 767 -30.87 16.84 -4.12
C MET A 767 -31.90 17.62 -3.30
N TYR A 768 -31.90 17.45 -1.96
CA TYR A 768 -32.74 18.23 -1.06
C TYR A 768 -32.53 19.73 -1.28
N ALA A 769 -31.28 20.20 -1.30
CA ALA A 769 -30.96 21.61 -1.51
C ALA A 769 -31.48 22.13 -2.85
N SER A 770 -31.38 21.34 -3.93
CA SER A 770 -31.87 21.72 -5.26
C SER A 770 -33.39 22.02 -5.26
N GLU A 771 -34.17 21.33 -4.42
CA GLU A 771 -35.62 21.52 -4.28
C GLU A 771 -36.01 22.54 -3.21
N HIS A 772 -35.09 22.88 -2.30
CA HIS A 772 -35.33 23.76 -1.15
C HIS A 772 -34.59 25.10 -1.28
N LYS A 773 -34.63 25.71 -2.48
CA LYS A 773 -34.04 27.04 -2.79
C LYS A 773 -32.53 27.13 -2.53
N GLY A 774 -31.83 26.00 -2.61
CA GLY A 774 -30.40 25.87 -2.38
C GLY A 774 -30.03 25.68 -0.91
N HIS A 775 -30.98 25.56 0.02
CA HIS A 775 -30.68 25.29 1.43
C HIS A 775 -30.49 23.81 1.67
N TYR A 776 -29.35 23.43 2.26
CA TYR A 776 -29.18 22.07 2.76
C TYR A 776 -30.18 21.75 3.88
N VAL A 777 -30.34 20.47 4.14
CA VAL A 777 -31.26 20.00 5.19
C VAL A 777 -30.86 20.60 6.55
N PRO A 778 -31.83 21.07 7.36
CA PRO A 778 -31.54 21.41 8.75
C PRO A 778 -31.18 20.15 9.54
N ALA A 779 -30.06 20.18 10.26
CA ALA A 779 -29.60 19.05 11.08
C ALA A 779 -30.62 18.70 12.19
N ALA A 780 -31.18 19.73 12.82
CA ALA A 780 -32.15 19.61 13.90
C ALA A 780 -33.04 20.84 13.99
N ALA A 781 -34.12 20.87 13.21
CA ALA A 781 -34.95 22.06 13.06
C ALA A 781 -35.55 22.57 14.37
N ASP A 782 -35.83 21.70 15.34
CA ASP A 782 -36.48 22.05 16.61
C ASP A 782 -35.55 22.04 17.82
N MET A 783 -34.22 22.05 17.62
CA MET A 783 -33.22 21.91 18.69
C MET A 783 -33.41 22.91 19.83
N TYR A 784 -33.66 24.18 19.50
CA TYR A 784 -33.75 25.29 20.46
C TYR A 784 -35.18 25.74 20.77
N ASP A 785 -36.20 24.97 20.41
CA ASP A 785 -37.61 25.37 20.59
C ASP A 785 -38.00 25.60 22.06
N PHE A 786 -37.23 25.09 23.02
CA PHE A 786 -37.38 25.37 24.44
C PHE A 786 -37.15 26.84 24.82
N LEU A 787 -36.50 27.63 23.96
CA LEU A 787 -36.32 29.08 24.12
C LEU A 787 -37.56 29.89 23.69
N LEU A 788 -38.53 29.29 23.01
CA LEU A 788 -39.75 29.98 22.60
C LEU A 788 -40.67 30.30 23.79
N PRO A 789 -41.51 31.36 23.73
CA PRO A 789 -42.49 31.65 24.78
C PRO A 789 -43.44 30.47 25.04
N GLY A 790 -43.39 29.91 26.25
CA GLY A 790 -44.17 28.71 26.62
C GLY A 790 -43.49 27.38 26.28
N GLY A 791 -42.24 27.41 25.83
CA GLY A 791 -41.37 26.23 25.74
C GLY A 791 -41.12 25.64 27.13
N ASP A 792 -41.02 24.31 27.18
CA ASP A 792 -40.71 23.60 28.41
C ASP A 792 -39.18 23.54 28.59
N PRO A 793 -38.60 24.18 29.63
CA PRO A 793 -37.16 24.22 29.85
C PRO A 793 -36.56 22.83 30.17
N ASP A 794 -37.37 21.85 30.54
CA ASP A 794 -36.93 20.46 30.77
C ASP A 794 -36.95 19.62 29.47
N HIS A 795 -37.46 20.17 28.36
CA HIS A 795 -37.48 19.52 27.05
C HIS A 795 -36.44 20.14 26.11
N PHE A 796 -35.22 19.61 26.12
CA PHE A 796 -34.32 19.78 24.98
C PHE A 796 -35.07 19.33 23.72
N GLY A 797 -35.03 20.13 22.66
CA GLY A 797 -35.74 19.82 21.43
C GLY A 797 -35.24 18.55 20.73
N GLY A 798 -35.45 18.46 19.43
CA GLY A 798 -34.91 17.35 18.66
C GLY A 798 -35.87 16.20 18.47
N ARG A 799 -37.12 16.52 18.17
CA ARG A 799 -38.01 15.56 17.51
C ARG A 799 -37.72 15.47 16.03
N LEU A 800 -37.16 16.52 15.43
CA LEU A 800 -36.88 16.60 14.00
C LEU A 800 -35.36 16.54 13.79
N ARG A 801 -34.91 15.50 13.09
CA ARG A 801 -33.51 15.30 12.67
C ARG A 801 -33.43 15.15 11.16
N TRP A 802 -32.26 15.39 10.61
CA TRP A 802 -31.97 15.16 9.19
C TRP A 802 -32.26 13.70 8.75
N HIS A 803 -32.14 12.73 9.66
CA HIS A 803 -32.35 11.30 9.41
C HIS A 803 -33.73 10.75 9.83
N GLY A 804 -34.58 11.53 10.50
CA GLY A 804 -35.86 11.02 11.01
C GLY A 804 -36.63 11.97 11.92
N LYS A 805 -37.82 11.52 12.33
CA LYS A 805 -38.63 12.23 13.33
C LYS A 805 -39.12 11.31 14.45
N ARG A 806 -39.09 11.76 15.69
CA ARG A 806 -39.68 11.05 16.85
C ARG A 806 -40.89 11.79 17.41
N GLU A 807 -41.80 11.07 18.06
CA GLU A 807 -43.05 11.63 18.57
C GLU A 807 -42.84 12.58 19.76
N THR A 808 -41.88 12.24 20.62
CA THR A 808 -41.55 12.99 21.83
C THR A 808 -40.06 13.30 21.88
N PRO A 809 -39.60 14.35 22.58
CA PRO A 809 -38.17 14.60 22.78
C PRO A 809 -37.47 13.57 23.69
N ASN A 810 -38.21 12.55 24.18
CA ASN A 810 -37.68 11.51 25.05
C ASN A 810 -36.58 10.71 24.32
N PRO A 811 -35.37 10.59 24.92
CA PRO A 811 -34.27 9.82 24.36
C PRO A 811 -34.55 8.33 24.15
N GLU A 812 -35.54 7.76 24.82
CA GLU A 812 -35.94 6.35 24.70
C GLU A 812 -36.90 6.10 23.52
N THR A 813 -37.36 7.15 22.83
CA THR A 813 -38.27 7.01 21.68
C THR A 813 -37.51 7.00 20.36
N ALA A 814 -37.73 5.94 19.56
CA ALA A 814 -37.05 5.75 18.28
C ALA A 814 -37.48 6.80 17.24
N PHE A 815 -36.55 7.17 16.36
CA PHE A 815 -36.84 7.97 15.18
C PHE A 815 -37.56 7.14 14.11
N ASP A 816 -38.65 7.67 13.59
CA ASP A 816 -39.24 7.23 12.33
C ASP A 816 -38.47 7.87 11.17
N PHE A 817 -37.61 7.08 10.54
CA PHE A 817 -36.83 7.50 9.38
C PHE A 817 -37.72 7.94 8.20
N LYS A 818 -38.96 7.44 8.10
CA LYS A 818 -39.89 7.79 7.01
C LYS A 818 -40.34 9.24 7.04
N GLN A 819 -40.22 9.86 8.20
CA GLN A 819 -40.57 11.27 8.41
C GLN A 819 -39.32 12.16 8.45
N GLY A 820 -38.15 11.62 8.12
CA GLY A 820 -36.91 12.39 7.99
C GLY A 820 -36.87 13.20 6.70
N PRO A 821 -36.28 14.41 6.69
CA PRO A 821 -36.22 15.24 5.49
C PRO A 821 -35.42 14.62 4.33
N LEU A 822 -34.42 13.78 4.62
CA LEU A 822 -33.65 13.08 3.57
C LEU A 822 -34.30 11.78 3.08
N PHE A 823 -35.45 11.37 3.64
CA PHE A 823 -36.11 10.11 3.31
C PHE A 823 -36.31 9.90 1.81
N GLU A 824 -36.90 10.88 1.12
CA GLU A 824 -37.25 10.76 -0.30
C GLU A 824 -36.04 10.79 -1.24
N TYR A 825 -34.88 11.22 -0.75
CA TYR A 825 -33.66 11.39 -1.51
C TYR A 825 -32.65 10.25 -1.31
N LEU A 826 -32.93 9.31 -0.40
CA LEU A 826 -32.09 8.15 -0.14
C LEU A 826 -32.56 6.91 -0.92
N PRO A 827 -31.66 6.11 -1.53
CA PRO A 827 -32.04 4.98 -2.40
C PRO A 827 -32.98 3.94 -1.77
N ASP A 828 -32.87 3.71 -0.46
CA ASP A 828 -33.72 2.78 0.30
C ASP A 828 -34.61 3.51 1.32
N GLY A 829 -34.71 4.84 1.21
CA GLY A 829 -35.44 5.68 2.16
C GLY A 829 -34.83 5.73 3.56
N ARG A 830 -33.63 5.22 3.80
CA ARG A 830 -32.99 5.30 5.12
C ARG A 830 -31.49 5.36 5.01
N VAL A 831 -30.85 5.87 6.07
CA VAL A 831 -29.40 5.83 6.20
C VAL A 831 -28.97 4.38 6.44
N LYS A 832 -27.98 3.91 5.70
CA LYS A 832 -27.42 2.56 5.85
C LYS A 832 -26.35 2.58 6.92
N GLU A 833 -26.39 1.66 7.87
CA GLU A 833 -25.39 1.58 8.92
C GLU A 833 -23.98 1.28 8.36
N CYS A 834 -22.96 1.93 8.93
CA CYS A 834 -21.56 1.57 8.66
C CYS A 834 -21.26 0.17 9.23
N PRO A 835 -20.79 -0.79 8.41
CA PRO A 835 -20.52 -2.16 8.87
C PRO A 835 -19.51 -2.28 10.01
N GLU A 836 -18.59 -1.33 10.14
CA GLU A 836 -17.64 -1.28 11.26
C GLU A 836 -18.28 -0.74 12.54
N PHE A 837 -19.33 0.09 12.46
CA PHE A 837 -20.02 0.61 13.65
C PHE A 837 -20.76 -0.50 14.41
N PHE A 838 -21.38 -1.42 13.66
CA PHE A 838 -22.08 -2.59 14.20
C PHE A 838 -21.17 -3.47 15.09
N GLU A 839 -19.86 -3.51 14.83
CA GLU A 839 -18.92 -4.27 15.66
C GLU A 839 -18.77 -3.67 17.07
N PHE A 840 -18.99 -2.36 17.22
CA PHE A 840 -18.93 -1.68 18.52
C PHE A 840 -20.25 -1.73 19.30
N THR A 841 -21.38 -1.99 18.63
CA THR A 841 -22.72 -2.10 19.26
C THR A 841 -23.05 -3.51 19.77
N LYS A 842 -22.20 -4.52 19.49
CA LYS A 842 -22.34 -5.92 19.99
C LYS A 842 -22.34 -6.10 21.52
N PHE A 843 -22.07 -5.05 22.30
CA PHE A 843 -22.01 -5.11 23.78
C PHE A 843 -23.35 -4.88 24.50
N GLY A 844 -24.48 -5.00 23.79
CA GLY A 844 -25.83 -5.06 24.36
C GLY A 844 -26.72 -3.96 23.81
N ASP A 845 -27.92 -4.35 23.35
CA ASP A 845 -28.96 -3.41 22.93
C ASP A 845 -29.23 -2.42 24.06
N SER A 846 -28.90 -1.15 23.84
CA SER A 846 -29.31 -0.09 24.74
C SER A 846 -30.76 0.29 24.45
N ALA A 847 -31.57 0.43 25.49
CA ALA A 847 -32.81 1.20 25.40
C ALA A 847 -32.53 2.69 25.07
N ASP A 848 -31.31 3.16 25.31
CA ASP A 848 -30.86 4.55 25.11
C ASP A 848 -30.37 4.82 23.67
N ALA A 849 -31.22 4.53 22.68
CA ALA A 849 -30.97 4.84 21.26
C ALA A 849 -31.25 6.32 20.95
N PHE A 850 -30.67 7.25 21.72
CA PHE A 850 -30.99 8.69 21.70
C PHE A 850 -31.00 9.30 20.29
N GLU A 851 -30.05 8.91 19.44
CA GLU A 851 -29.91 9.30 18.02
C GLU A 851 -29.92 8.07 17.10
N GLY A 852 -30.61 6.99 17.48
CA GLY A 852 -30.68 5.76 16.69
C GLY A 852 -31.33 5.97 15.31
N GLY A 853 -30.72 5.43 14.26
CA GLY A 853 -31.15 5.56 12.87
C GLY A 853 -30.26 6.47 12.01
N THR A 854 -29.16 6.97 12.56
CA THR A 854 -28.10 7.69 11.83
C THR A 854 -27.16 6.75 11.09
N GLY A 855 -27.12 5.46 11.46
CA GLY A 855 -26.21 4.48 10.87
C GLY A 855 -24.74 4.71 11.25
N GLY A 856 -24.49 5.52 12.29
CA GLY A 856 -23.15 5.87 12.74
C GLY A 856 -22.48 6.98 11.93
N TYR A 857 -23.26 7.87 11.30
CA TYR A 857 -22.76 9.08 10.64
C TYR A 857 -23.30 10.33 11.31
N GLY A 858 -22.47 11.37 11.36
CA GLY A 858 -22.84 12.66 11.90
C GLY A 858 -22.91 13.70 10.80
N TYR A 859 -23.70 14.74 11.03
CA TYR A 859 -23.83 15.89 10.14
C TYR A 859 -23.31 17.17 10.83
N ASN A 860 -22.61 18.03 10.10
CA ASN A 860 -22.09 19.30 10.62
C ASN A 860 -23.24 20.26 10.98
N MET A 861 -23.70 20.19 12.23
CA MET A 861 -24.81 20.97 12.74
C MET A 861 -24.42 22.42 13.01
N ALA A 862 -23.17 22.68 13.45
CA ALA A 862 -22.69 24.01 13.79
C ALA A 862 -22.70 25.00 12.61
N TYR A 863 -22.56 24.50 11.37
CA TYR A 863 -22.52 25.36 10.18
C TYR A 863 -23.31 24.85 8.98
N VAL A 864 -23.15 23.62 8.51
CA VAL A 864 -23.80 23.21 7.24
C VAL A 864 -25.29 22.95 7.45
N GLY A 865 -25.64 22.28 8.54
CA GLY A 865 -27.01 21.93 8.92
C GLY A 865 -27.74 23.00 9.73
N SER A 866 -27.16 24.19 9.94
CA SER A 866 -27.81 25.32 10.62
C SER A 866 -27.19 26.64 10.17
N ARG A 867 -27.49 27.73 10.88
CA ARG A 867 -26.84 29.03 10.74
C ARG A 867 -26.35 29.58 12.09
N LEU A 868 -26.03 28.70 13.05
CA LEU A 868 -25.70 29.07 14.44
C LEU A 868 -24.47 29.98 14.56
N SER A 869 -23.50 29.84 13.64
CA SER A 869 -22.34 30.74 13.59
C SER A 869 -22.65 32.12 12.98
N MET A 870 -23.87 32.37 12.47
CA MET A 870 -24.22 33.58 11.73
C MET A 870 -25.41 34.36 12.30
N ASP A 871 -26.38 33.69 12.93
CA ASP A 871 -27.64 34.30 13.35
C ASP A 871 -27.75 34.36 14.89
N ASP A 872 -28.04 35.55 15.44
CA ASP A 872 -28.22 35.81 16.90
C ASP A 872 -29.41 35.07 17.52
N ASP A 873 -30.38 34.66 16.70
CA ASP A 873 -31.53 33.87 17.13
C ASP A 873 -31.27 32.37 16.88
N PRO A 874 -30.92 31.57 17.90
CA PRO A 874 -30.61 30.15 17.73
C PRO A 874 -31.81 29.33 17.27
N VAL A 875 -33.04 29.77 17.54
CA VAL A 875 -34.25 29.10 17.05
C VAL A 875 -34.36 29.27 15.55
N ALA A 876 -34.23 30.50 15.05
CA ALA A 876 -34.25 30.78 13.62
C ALA A 876 -33.08 30.10 12.90
N ALA A 877 -31.89 30.13 13.50
CA ALA A 877 -30.67 29.55 12.96
C ALA A 877 -30.79 28.05 12.65
N CYS A 878 -31.53 27.28 13.47
CA CYS A 878 -31.69 25.85 13.26
C CYS A 878 -32.80 25.48 12.26
N ARG A 879 -33.71 26.40 11.90
CA ARG A 879 -34.81 26.10 10.97
C ARG A 879 -34.36 25.84 9.54
N LEU A 880 -33.20 26.36 9.16
CA LEU A 880 -32.66 26.29 7.81
C LEU A 880 -31.20 25.83 7.86
N GLY A 881 -30.83 24.88 7.00
CA GLY A 881 -29.43 24.63 6.71
C GLY A 881 -28.82 25.77 5.91
N MET A 882 -27.49 25.75 5.83
CA MET A 882 -26.73 26.70 5.02
C MET A 882 -27.13 26.59 3.57
N ARG A 883 -27.13 27.73 2.87
CA ARG A 883 -27.33 27.73 1.43
C ARG A 883 -26.02 27.30 0.75
N ASP A 884 -26.09 26.41 -0.22
CA ASP A 884 -24.93 25.90 -0.98
C ASP A 884 -23.99 27.05 -1.43
N GLY A 885 -24.53 28.05 -2.14
CA GLY A 885 -23.76 29.21 -2.61
C GLY A 885 -23.19 30.14 -1.51
N ASP A 886 -23.59 29.96 -0.25
CA ASP A 886 -23.07 30.73 0.89
C ASP A 886 -21.86 30.03 1.54
N ILE A 887 -21.58 28.77 1.19
CA ILE A 887 -20.37 28.05 1.64
C ILE A 887 -19.16 28.51 0.85
N LYS A 888 -18.23 29.22 1.51
CA LYS A 888 -17.08 29.85 0.82
C LYS A 888 -15.96 28.88 0.45
N ASN A 889 -15.74 27.84 1.25
CA ASN A 889 -14.64 26.89 1.08
C ASN A 889 -15.16 25.45 1.10
N PRO A 890 -15.95 25.01 0.09
CA PRO A 890 -16.65 23.73 0.15
C PRO A 890 -15.71 22.51 0.24
N ALA A 891 -14.53 22.57 -0.39
CA ALA A 891 -13.50 21.53 -0.28
C ALA A 891 -12.79 21.46 1.09
N GLN A 892 -13.04 22.41 1.99
CA GLN A 892 -12.44 22.47 3.33
C GLN A 892 -13.49 22.65 4.43
N THR A 893 -14.76 22.38 4.11
CA THR A 893 -15.86 22.37 5.08
C THR A 893 -16.44 20.97 5.16
N VAL A 894 -16.44 20.40 6.36
CA VAL A 894 -16.97 19.05 6.60
C VAL A 894 -18.48 19.08 6.50
N MET A 895 -19.06 18.16 5.72
CA MET A 895 -20.50 17.96 5.63
C MET A 895 -20.94 16.79 6.53
N PHE A 896 -20.55 15.56 6.18
CA PHE A 896 -20.79 14.36 6.99
C PHE A 896 -19.49 13.61 7.25
N ALA A 897 -19.48 12.78 8.29
CA ALA A 897 -18.35 11.91 8.62
C ALA A 897 -18.83 10.76 9.52
N ASP A 898 -17.98 9.76 9.75
CA ASP A 898 -18.28 8.69 10.72
C ASP A 898 -18.40 9.28 12.13
N ALA A 899 -19.53 9.06 12.81
CA ALA A 899 -19.81 9.66 14.12
C ALA A 899 -20.36 8.67 15.14
N GLY A 900 -20.02 8.91 16.41
CA GLY A 900 -20.52 8.16 17.55
C GLY A 900 -20.00 8.80 18.84
N ILE A 901 -20.72 8.60 19.94
CA ILE A 901 -20.36 9.17 21.23
C ILE A 901 -20.26 8.09 22.30
N PRO A 902 -19.19 8.09 23.11
CA PRO A 902 -19.09 7.19 24.26
C PRO A 902 -20.08 7.57 25.37
N LEU A 903 -20.83 6.60 25.87
CA LEU A 903 -21.82 6.77 26.94
C LEU A 903 -21.97 5.47 27.74
N ASN A 904 -21.87 5.52 29.07
CA ASN A 904 -22.12 4.39 29.97
C ASN A 904 -21.36 3.09 29.60
N GLY A 905 -20.06 3.21 29.30
CA GLY A 905 -19.18 2.09 28.98
C GLY A 905 -19.43 1.44 27.61
N ARG A 906 -20.17 2.10 26.71
CA ARG A 906 -20.42 1.70 25.31
C ARG A 906 -20.31 2.91 24.39
N ILE A 907 -20.35 2.68 23.09
CA ILE A 907 -20.50 3.74 22.08
C ILE A 907 -21.91 3.69 21.49
N VAL A 908 -22.52 4.85 21.30
CA VAL A 908 -23.87 4.99 20.75
C VAL A 908 -23.87 5.85 19.49
N GLU A 909 -24.90 5.68 18.65
CA GLU A 909 -25.13 6.53 17.49
C GLU A 909 -25.26 8.00 17.90
N TYR A 910 -24.73 8.90 17.07
CA TYR A 910 -24.82 10.34 17.29
C TYR A 910 -24.93 11.09 15.96
N GLY A 911 -25.99 11.87 15.80
CA GLY A 911 -26.35 12.48 14.52
C GLY A 911 -25.61 13.77 14.16
N PHE A 912 -24.75 14.30 15.05
CA PHE A 912 -24.03 15.55 14.84
C PHE A 912 -22.50 15.36 14.83
N LEU A 913 -21.83 16.16 14.01
CA LEU A 913 -20.40 16.39 14.11
C LEU A 913 -20.18 17.65 14.93
N GLU A 914 -19.71 17.47 16.15
CA GLU A 914 -19.44 18.59 17.05
C GLU A 914 -18.09 19.22 16.68
N PRO A 915 -18.03 20.56 16.54
CA PRO A 915 -16.78 21.26 16.32
C PRO A 915 -15.89 21.22 17.58
N PRO A 916 -14.57 21.42 17.46
CA PRO A 916 -13.68 21.57 18.61
C PRO A 916 -14.14 22.61 19.63
N LEU A 917 -14.64 23.75 19.17
CA LEU A 917 -15.04 24.90 19.99
C LEU A 917 -16.50 25.28 19.69
N ALA A 918 -17.24 25.75 20.69
CA ALA A 918 -18.63 26.17 20.52
C ALA A 918 -18.74 27.43 19.65
N VAL A 919 -19.65 27.43 18.67
CA VAL A 919 -19.85 28.56 17.76
C VAL A 919 -21.00 29.45 18.23
N SER A 920 -20.84 30.76 18.02
CA SER A 920 -21.91 31.75 18.10
C SER A 920 -21.67 32.85 17.05
N PRO A 921 -22.61 33.78 16.82
CA PRO A 921 -22.39 34.91 15.94
C PRO A 921 -21.27 35.84 16.42
N GLU A 922 -21.05 35.95 17.73
CA GLU A 922 -19.94 36.71 18.31
C GLU A 922 -18.60 35.95 18.21
N ASN A 923 -18.65 34.61 18.26
CA ASN A 923 -17.49 33.73 18.16
C ASN A 923 -17.65 32.71 17.01
N PRO A 924 -17.65 33.15 15.74
CA PRO A 924 -17.93 32.26 14.60
C PRO A 924 -16.82 31.22 14.38
N ARG A 925 -15.59 31.50 14.84
CA ARG A 925 -14.43 30.59 14.80
C ARG A 925 -14.35 29.64 16.01
N GLY A 926 -15.34 29.71 16.90
CA GLY A 926 -15.33 29.03 18.17
C GLY A 926 -14.90 29.94 19.32
N ASP A 927 -15.57 29.82 20.46
CA ASP A 927 -15.21 30.50 21.71
C ASP A 927 -14.04 29.74 22.40
N PRO A 928 -12.82 30.32 22.45
CA PRO A 928 -11.68 29.66 23.10
C PRO A 928 -11.80 29.62 24.63
N ASP A 929 -12.60 30.50 25.23
CA ASP A 929 -12.78 30.60 26.69
C ASP A 929 -13.81 29.59 27.20
N ALA A 930 -14.68 29.07 26.32
CA ALA A 930 -15.67 28.03 26.64
C ALA A 930 -15.07 26.62 26.80
N GLY A 931 -13.79 26.43 26.43
CA GLY A 931 -13.14 25.13 26.40
C GLY A 931 -13.56 24.24 25.23
N TYR A 932 -12.97 23.05 25.12
CA TYR A 932 -13.27 22.12 24.05
C TYR A 932 -14.62 21.42 24.27
N MET A 933 -15.38 21.24 23.18
CA MET A 933 -16.62 20.46 23.19
C MET A 933 -16.35 18.96 23.40
N SER A 934 -17.41 18.16 23.48
CA SER A 934 -17.26 16.70 23.43
C SER A 934 -17.14 16.25 21.97
N PRO A 935 -16.08 15.51 21.60
CA PRO A 935 -15.91 15.05 20.23
C PRO A 935 -16.92 13.96 19.88
N THR A 936 -17.29 13.91 18.61
CA THR A 936 -18.22 12.89 18.07
C THR A 936 -17.72 12.21 16.81
N MET A 937 -16.61 12.67 16.22
CA MET A 937 -15.95 12.00 15.09
C MET A 937 -15.26 10.72 15.57
N HIS A 938 -15.65 9.58 15.00
CA HIS A 938 -15.24 8.26 15.46
C HIS A 938 -14.30 7.59 14.46
N PHE A 939 -13.04 7.41 14.85
CA PHE A 939 -11.93 6.91 14.02
C PHE A 939 -11.92 5.38 13.97
N ARG A 940 -13.05 4.80 13.54
CA ARG A 940 -13.34 3.36 13.57
C ARG A 940 -12.65 2.54 12.47
N HIS A 941 -12.00 3.18 11.51
CA HIS A 941 -11.32 2.51 10.40
C HIS A 941 -9.81 2.44 10.65
N TYR A 942 -9.38 1.67 11.67
CA TYR A 942 -7.96 1.50 12.07
C TYR A 942 -7.31 2.84 12.49
N GLY A 943 -8.02 3.62 13.31
CA GLY A 943 -7.56 4.95 13.75
C GLY A 943 -7.75 6.04 12.69
N ARG A 944 -8.55 5.76 11.65
CA ARG A 944 -8.95 6.71 10.62
C ARG A 944 -10.48 6.89 10.57
N ILE A 945 -10.90 8.02 10.02
CA ILE A 945 -12.29 8.41 9.78
C ILE A 945 -12.50 8.70 8.30
N ASN A 946 -13.67 8.37 7.75
CA ASN A 946 -14.08 8.82 6.42
C ASN A 946 -14.91 10.10 6.55
N VAL A 947 -14.57 11.10 5.73
CA VAL A 947 -15.14 12.46 5.79
C VAL A 947 -15.60 12.84 4.40
N VAL A 948 -16.86 13.27 4.26
CA VAL A 948 -17.35 13.90 3.02
C VAL A 948 -17.44 15.40 3.19
N TRP A 949 -16.83 16.11 2.25
CA TRP A 949 -16.73 17.56 2.21
C TRP A 949 -17.89 18.17 1.43
N CYS A 950 -18.13 19.47 1.56
CA CYS A 950 -19.27 20.14 0.93
C CYS A 950 -19.23 20.15 -0.61
N ASP A 951 -18.07 19.94 -1.24
CA ASP A 951 -17.92 19.76 -2.70
C ASP A 951 -18.12 18.29 -3.16
N GLY A 952 -18.34 17.37 -2.22
CA GLY A 952 -18.65 15.96 -2.48
C GLY A 952 -17.45 15.02 -2.58
N HIS A 953 -16.21 15.52 -2.45
CA HIS A 953 -15.08 14.61 -2.32
C HIS A 953 -15.06 13.96 -0.92
N ILE A 954 -14.43 12.78 -0.85
CA ILE A 954 -14.33 11.99 0.39
C ILE A 954 -12.86 11.76 0.69
N THR A 955 -12.42 12.08 1.91
CA THR A 955 -11.07 11.80 2.39
C THR A 955 -11.10 10.82 3.55
N SER A 956 -9.93 10.22 3.82
CA SER A 956 -9.70 9.41 5.01
C SER A 956 -8.67 10.12 5.88
N GLU A 957 -9.10 10.57 7.05
CA GLU A 957 -8.30 11.39 7.98
C GLU A 957 -7.83 10.57 9.18
N ARG A 958 -6.69 10.91 9.76
CA ARG A 958 -6.12 10.21 10.93
C ARG A 958 -6.52 10.90 12.22
N TRP A 959 -6.71 10.13 13.29
CA TRP A 959 -6.90 10.69 14.63
C TRP A 959 -5.66 11.45 15.09
N GLU A 960 -5.84 12.69 15.54
CA GLU A 960 -4.74 13.52 16.04
C GLU A 960 -4.86 13.83 17.53
N TRP A 961 -6.06 14.19 18.01
CA TRP A 961 -6.24 14.59 19.41
C TRP A 961 -7.71 14.50 19.87
N ALA A 962 -7.90 14.47 21.19
CA ALA A 962 -9.19 14.59 21.87
C ALA A 962 -8.99 15.08 23.31
N PRO A 963 -9.95 15.78 23.94
CA PRO A 963 -10.02 15.88 25.39
C PRO A 963 -10.23 14.49 25.99
N GLU A 964 -9.63 14.22 27.15
CA GLU A 964 -9.60 12.86 27.70
C GLU A 964 -11.00 12.35 28.10
N GLU A 965 -11.85 13.21 28.68
CA GLU A 965 -13.22 12.88 29.07
C GLU A 965 -14.25 13.69 28.27
N ASN A 966 -15.39 13.07 27.95
CA ASN A 966 -16.55 13.76 27.36
C ASN A 966 -17.57 14.21 28.42
N VAL A 967 -18.65 14.87 27.98
CA VAL A 967 -19.73 15.38 28.84
C VAL A 967 -20.43 14.30 29.68
N TYR A 968 -20.30 13.03 29.30
CA TYR A 968 -20.85 11.89 30.02
C TYR A 968 -19.85 11.20 30.95
N GLY A 969 -18.63 11.75 31.09
CA GLY A 969 -17.56 11.20 31.93
C GLY A 969 -16.87 9.97 31.33
N GLU A 970 -17.07 9.70 30.04
CA GLU A 970 -16.42 8.58 29.34
C GLU A 970 -15.11 9.03 28.69
N ARG A 971 -14.13 8.10 28.65
CA ARG A 971 -12.80 8.37 28.09
C ARG A 971 -12.81 8.28 26.57
N ASN A 972 -12.56 9.40 25.87
CA ASN A 972 -12.63 9.47 24.41
C ASN A 972 -11.54 8.63 23.72
N SER A 973 -10.33 8.63 24.27
CA SER A 973 -9.18 7.88 23.76
C SER A 973 -9.42 6.36 23.76
N ARG A 974 -10.21 5.85 24.70
CA ARG A 974 -10.60 4.43 24.77
C ARG A 974 -11.45 3.99 23.56
N TRP A 975 -12.25 4.91 23.03
CA TRP A 975 -13.20 4.64 21.96
C TRP A 975 -12.79 5.25 20.61
N MET A 976 -11.58 5.82 20.53
CA MET A 976 -11.06 6.49 19.33
C MET A 976 -12.01 7.56 18.79
N VAL A 977 -12.57 8.38 19.69
CA VAL A 977 -13.41 9.52 19.34
C VAL A 977 -12.61 10.80 19.58
N GLY A 978 -12.59 11.73 18.62
CA GLY A 978 -11.71 12.91 18.69
C GLY A 978 -11.85 13.84 17.50
N TRP A 979 -10.77 14.51 17.11
CA TRP A 979 -10.68 15.31 15.89
C TRP A 979 -9.39 15.05 15.11
N PHE A 980 -9.40 15.48 13.86
CA PHE A 980 -8.24 15.60 12.97
C PHE A 980 -7.95 17.09 12.72
N GLY A 981 -6.71 17.41 12.41
CA GLY A 981 -6.25 18.78 12.19
C GLY A 981 -6.22 19.67 13.43
N PRO A 982 -6.18 21.00 13.24
CA PRO A 982 -5.84 21.95 14.29
C PRO A 982 -6.88 22.00 15.42
N LYS A 983 -6.45 22.48 16.59
CA LYS A 983 -7.31 22.65 17.79
C LYS A 983 -8.25 23.85 17.70
N ASN A 984 -8.97 23.99 16.59
CA ASN A 984 -9.88 25.10 16.30
C ASN A 984 -10.97 24.67 15.28
N ASN A 985 -11.89 25.57 14.94
CA ASN A 985 -13.03 25.24 14.06
C ASN A 985 -12.74 25.35 12.55
N LEU A 986 -11.49 25.21 12.11
CA LEU A 986 -11.10 25.39 10.70
C LEU A 986 -12.03 24.66 9.73
N TYR A 987 -12.49 23.46 10.06
CA TYR A 987 -13.34 22.65 9.16
C TYR A 987 -14.85 22.77 9.41
N PHE A 988 -15.26 23.55 10.41
CA PHE A 988 -16.63 23.60 10.93
C PHE A 988 -17.28 24.98 10.85
N ASP A 989 -16.60 25.98 10.30
CA ASP A 989 -17.09 27.34 10.25
C ASP A 989 -17.18 27.91 8.82
N HIS A 990 -17.75 29.12 8.75
CA HIS A 990 -17.98 29.86 7.52
C HIS A 990 -16.86 30.85 7.17
N VAL A 991 -15.83 30.95 8.01
CA VAL A 991 -14.79 31.98 7.87
C VAL A 991 -13.77 31.56 6.81
N LEU A 992 -13.15 32.54 6.15
CA LEU A 992 -12.11 32.30 5.14
C LEU A 992 -10.92 31.59 5.79
N LYS A 993 -10.55 30.42 5.23
CA LYS A 993 -9.56 29.53 5.84
C LYS A 993 -8.16 30.14 5.91
N ASP A 994 -7.77 30.97 4.92
CA ASP A 994 -6.48 31.68 4.89
C ASP A 994 -6.26 32.62 6.09
N THR A 995 -7.35 33.06 6.73
CA THR A 995 -7.28 33.99 7.87
C THR A 995 -7.06 33.30 9.22
N TYR A 996 -6.93 31.97 9.25
CA TYR A 996 -6.51 31.23 10.45
C TYR A 996 -5.01 31.38 10.76
N ALA A 997 -4.19 31.75 9.78
CA ALA A 997 -2.74 31.96 9.95
C ALA A 997 -2.37 33.22 10.78
N GLU A 998 -3.30 34.16 10.94
CA GLU A 998 -3.09 35.41 11.68
C GLU A 998 -3.43 35.33 13.17
N ALA A 999 -3.99 34.20 13.64
CA ALA A 999 -4.25 33.95 15.05
C ALA A 999 -3.06 33.21 15.68
N LYS A 1000 -1.98 33.95 15.96
CA LYS A 1000 -0.85 33.48 16.78
C LYS A 1000 -1.04 33.83 18.25
#